data_AF-A0A3D8RE63-F1
#
_entry.id   AF-A0A3D8RE63-F1
#
_cell.length_a   1.000
_cell.length_b   1.000
_cell.length_c   1.000
_cell.angle_alpha   90.00
_cell.angle_beta   90.00
_cell.angle_gamma   90.00
#
_symmetry.space_group_name_H-M   'P 1'
#
loop_
_entity.id
_entity.type
_entity.pdbx_description
1 polymer ?
#
loop_
_entity_poly.entity_id
_entity_poly.type
_entity_poly.pdbx_seq_one_letter_code
_entity_poly.pdbx_strand_id
1 'polypeptide(L)'
;MSVFIDQQPSTPGEWQTGYADLTQVKQIPGTSAEDISEVGNEETYRDIYLDGTPILQHPRGSCEIYADVLAFTTPEVTVEAKADTTIEIRTRVITASEPLHLNFSAAAAQSSAMEIYASILDQPIDVSVEGAQRTRLDIGAESKNVGAVIGFQNSKLTVSPLEQYGGDRSAVYQAHLDTQLRIALALFWARPAIALSICGHVARSTSGLDSGHALSNAQAVSLGQQLAGRRLAGKNAHYAPTLNFKNYRDTMEEQLDAAETFEAQYQLFQNAASGVDDHKKAWATMLANAKDQRVARASVQAQALDKYRDASATVGICTEQLDADEDEMEAAHESFRQGLEQWKNAQVFKAALGIFGAIFGFATGMADFATLGDVVQGVLDIEGAIQDVADIEDPQNGVPEDGQIISSGTMSPLWKCVKALGEIYPNMAALVEAAEQIVEIGDGDDVGLPSFGDVTGSQGSDADANLIVSIAAWDDWELQADEQMRWAVEEEDITGAGEYRLALRKHAVHGRALSQAQAEAIKQGQQYVQATLELHQLDKDIKNLQDLLDQYDGEEAEYVAAQAKFYDRYLRLQTTLAIQLQNIVDAYRFYTLEESKVTVDSQKSVGDFQENLATLQTEMDNLNGQFGQDPQPFKKTQYSDELASNFPATVIAGLRDSEKGNTATFTLKPVPNPTTTPGASNFAYPFVRGSHYRLEGMQLTLDTVKPYPAAITHGRALVSLLIETSGSYSDIYKDPEGETDKALTFVTQAQRKRYSYYVDAEGKFLEEVDQAIFPSTDHAEPPPFTAWKITFETAGDFDVSGLNLVEMTWGGRFLAYPDDRPMYSSLNCFTAAISPPLQELPQDQSPERVIPGLGMLVDILLQGLDIGREELRGA
;
A
#
# COMPACT_ATOMS: atom_id res chain seq x y z
N MET A 1 18.33 9.93 -8.07
CA MET A 1 18.30 9.06 -9.26
C MET A 1 17.15 9.52 -10.15
N SER A 2 17.37 9.63 -11.47
CA SER A 2 16.34 10.00 -12.44
C SER A 2 15.21 8.97 -12.42
N VAL A 3 13.98 9.45 -12.23
CA VAL A 3 12.75 8.68 -12.36
C VAL A 3 12.67 8.19 -13.81
N PHE A 4 12.91 6.90 -14.05
CA PHE A 4 12.44 6.27 -15.27
C PHE A 4 10.93 6.13 -15.12
N ILE A 5 10.18 6.91 -15.92
CA ILE A 5 8.76 6.63 -16.13
C ILE A 5 8.72 5.32 -16.91
N ASP A 6 8.19 4.26 -16.29
CA ASP A 6 8.11 2.91 -16.87
C ASP A 6 6.98 2.85 -17.90
N GLN A 7 7.18 3.52 -19.04
CA GLN A 7 6.22 3.53 -20.14
C GLN A 7 6.27 2.23 -20.93
N GLN A 8 5.11 1.75 -21.37
CA GLN A 8 5.05 0.58 -22.25
C GLN A 8 5.62 0.91 -23.65
N PRO A 9 6.33 -0.04 -24.29
CA PRO A 9 6.73 0.09 -25.69
C PRO A 9 5.52 0.31 -26.62
N SER A 10 5.76 0.89 -27.80
CA SER A 10 4.68 1.29 -28.72
C SER A 10 4.95 0.95 -30.20
N THR A 11 6.04 0.25 -30.49
CA THR A 11 6.40 -0.16 -31.86
C THR A 11 7.01 -1.55 -31.86
N PRO A 12 7.03 -2.26 -33.01
CA PRO A 12 7.62 -3.60 -33.09
C PRO A 12 9.06 -3.64 -32.57
N GLY A 13 9.90 -2.68 -32.98
CA GLY A 13 11.30 -2.63 -32.55
C GLY A 13 11.48 -2.35 -31.05
N GLU A 14 10.62 -1.51 -30.47
CA GLU A 14 10.64 -1.24 -29.02
C GLU A 14 10.14 -2.44 -28.23
N TRP A 15 9.09 -3.15 -28.67
CA TRP A 15 8.63 -4.39 -28.03
C TRP A 15 9.67 -5.50 -28.14
N GLN A 16 10.37 -5.59 -29.27
CA GLN A 16 11.43 -6.58 -29.41
C GLN A 16 12.60 -6.27 -28.47
N THR A 17 13.15 -5.07 -28.52
CA THR A 17 14.38 -4.72 -27.77
C THR A 17 14.14 -4.36 -26.29
N GLY A 18 13.01 -3.73 -25.99
CA GLY A 18 12.63 -3.24 -24.67
C GLY A 18 11.80 -4.21 -23.83
N TYR A 19 11.36 -5.33 -24.42
CA TYR A 19 10.57 -6.35 -23.74
C TYR A 19 11.03 -7.78 -24.06
N ALA A 20 10.88 -8.25 -25.29
CA ALA A 20 11.17 -9.65 -25.64
C ALA A 20 12.67 -10.02 -25.48
N ASP A 21 13.56 -9.05 -25.73
CA ASP A 21 15.00 -9.24 -25.65
C ASP A 21 15.59 -9.07 -24.25
N LEU A 22 14.76 -8.73 -23.25
CA LEU A 22 15.22 -8.61 -21.86
C LEU A 22 15.76 -9.95 -21.36
N THR A 23 16.90 -9.91 -20.65
CA THR A 23 17.53 -11.11 -20.10
C THR A 23 16.56 -11.93 -19.24
N GLN A 24 15.75 -11.25 -18.42
CA GLN A 24 14.72 -11.85 -17.57
C GLN A 24 13.71 -12.67 -18.39
N VAL A 25 13.35 -12.18 -19.58
CA VAL A 25 12.37 -12.81 -20.47
C VAL A 25 13.00 -13.96 -21.25
N LYS A 26 14.23 -13.80 -21.74
CA LYS A 26 14.97 -14.86 -22.47
C LYS A 26 15.32 -16.08 -21.64
N GLN A 27 15.40 -15.93 -20.32
CA GLN A 27 15.72 -17.05 -19.42
C GLN A 27 14.52 -17.94 -19.10
N ILE A 28 13.31 -17.53 -19.49
CA ILE A 28 12.10 -18.32 -19.31
C ILE A 28 12.17 -19.55 -20.23
N PRO A 29 12.11 -20.79 -19.71
CA PRO A 29 12.15 -21.99 -20.53
C PRO A 29 10.79 -22.27 -21.18
N GLY A 30 10.81 -23.03 -22.28
CA GLY A 30 9.59 -23.57 -22.90
C GLY A 30 8.60 -22.51 -23.39
N THR A 31 9.09 -21.39 -23.92
CA THR A 31 8.28 -20.25 -24.38
C THR A 31 7.67 -20.47 -25.75
N SER A 32 8.40 -21.13 -26.65
CA SER A 32 8.00 -21.34 -28.04
C SER A 32 7.37 -22.71 -28.24
N ALA A 33 6.37 -22.80 -29.12
CA ALA A 33 5.89 -24.06 -29.69
C ALA A 33 5.44 -23.80 -31.13
N GLU A 34 5.88 -24.65 -32.05
CA GLU A 34 5.41 -24.69 -33.43
C GLU A 34 5.01 -26.14 -33.71
N ASP A 35 3.71 -26.39 -33.85
CA ASP A 35 3.18 -27.70 -34.24
C ASP A 35 2.45 -27.55 -35.57
N ILE A 36 2.82 -28.40 -36.53
CA ILE A 36 2.28 -28.39 -37.88
C ILE A 36 1.87 -29.82 -38.23
N SER A 37 0.57 -30.08 -38.15
CA SER A 37 -0.01 -31.38 -38.50
C SER A 37 -0.29 -31.45 -40.00
N GLU A 38 0.53 -32.21 -40.74
CA GLU A 38 0.29 -32.46 -42.18
C GLU A 38 -1.00 -33.25 -42.43
N VAL A 39 -1.45 -34.06 -41.46
CA VAL A 39 -2.63 -34.92 -41.59
C VAL A 39 -3.92 -34.17 -41.22
N GLY A 40 -3.85 -33.28 -40.22
CA GLY A 40 -4.98 -32.46 -39.76
C GLY A 40 -5.14 -31.15 -40.52
N ASN A 41 -4.10 -30.69 -41.24
CA ASN A 41 -4.03 -29.33 -41.81
C ASN A 41 -4.19 -28.24 -40.72
N GLU A 42 -3.71 -28.55 -39.52
CA GLU A 42 -3.70 -27.70 -38.32
C GLU A 42 -2.28 -27.18 -38.11
N GLU A 43 -2.16 -25.92 -37.74
CA GLU A 43 -0.91 -25.30 -37.33
C GLU A 43 -1.13 -24.43 -36.09
N THR A 44 -0.20 -24.53 -35.15
CA THR A 44 -0.24 -23.77 -33.91
C THR A 44 1.12 -23.10 -33.70
N TYR A 45 1.09 -21.79 -33.52
CA TYR A 45 2.24 -20.95 -33.23
C TYR A 45 2.10 -20.35 -31.83
N ARG A 46 3.08 -20.60 -30.96
CA ARG A 46 3.17 -19.98 -29.64
C ARG A 46 4.55 -19.39 -29.44
N ASP A 47 4.64 -18.12 -29.04
CA ASP A 47 5.88 -17.50 -28.56
C ASP A 47 5.59 -16.24 -27.73
N ILE A 48 6.61 -15.59 -27.20
CA ILE A 48 6.49 -14.29 -26.51
C ILE A 48 6.33 -13.17 -27.54
N TYR A 49 7.12 -13.21 -28.61
CA TYR A 49 7.12 -12.23 -29.70
C TYR A 49 7.13 -12.95 -31.04
N LEU A 50 6.10 -12.76 -31.85
CA LEU A 50 5.98 -13.36 -33.19
C LEU A 50 5.84 -12.27 -34.26
N ASP A 51 6.50 -12.46 -35.40
CA ASP A 51 6.15 -11.73 -36.62
C ASP A 51 4.97 -12.43 -37.30
N GLY A 52 3.79 -11.80 -37.25
CA GLY A 52 2.56 -12.34 -37.82
C GLY A 52 2.51 -12.26 -39.35
N THR A 53 3.37 -11.45 -39.97
CA THR A 53 3.38 -11.22 -41.42
C THR A 53 3.56 -12.52 -42.22
N PRO A 54 4.62 -13.34 -42.00
CA PRO A 54 4.81 -14.57 -42.74
C PRO A 54 3.73 -15.63 -42.47
N ILE A 55 3.16 -15.65 -41.26
CA ILE A 55 2.15 -16.62 -40.85
C ILE A 55 0.83 -16.33 -41.59
N LEU A 56 0.36 -15.08 -41.52
CA LEU A 56 -0.92 -14.69 -42.14
C LEU A 56 -0.86 -14.61 -43.66
N GLN A 57 0.33 -14.53 -44.26
CA GLN A 57 0.47 -14.62 -45.71
C GLN A 57 0.07 -16.00 -46.25
N HIS A 58 0.34 -17.08 -45.50
CA HIS A 58 0.10 -18.44 -45.98
C HIS A 58 -0.49 -19.39 -44.91
N PRO A 59 -1.63 -19.04 -44.29
CA PRO A 59 -2.23 -19.86 -43.23
C PRO A 59 -2.77 -21.19 -43.81
N ARG A 60 -2.67 -22.25 -43.01
CA ARG A 60 -3.21 -23.59 -43.31
C ARG A 60 -4.69 -23.69 -42.96
N GLY A 61 -5.22 -24.90 -42.76
CA GLY A 61 -6.65 -25.14 -42.54
C GLY A 61 -7.13 -24.53 -41.23
N SER A 62 -6.58 -24.98 -40.11
CA SER A 62 -6.78 -24.33 -38.81
C SER A 62 -5.46 -23.73 -38.36
N CYS A 63 -5.42 -22.43 -38.11
CA CYS A 63 -4.23 -21.68 -37.73
C CYS A 63 -4.47 -20.99 -36.39
N GLU A 64 -3.76 -21.41 -35.35
CA GLU A 64 -3.85 -20.83 -34.02
C GLU A 64 -2.56 -20.07 -33.68
N ILE A 65 -2.68 -18.82 -33.28
CA ILE A 65 -1.55 -17.94 -32.95
C ILE A 65 -1.72 -17.44 -31.52
N TYR A 66 -0.80 -17.85 -30.64
CA TYR A 66 -0.72 -17.46 -29.24
C TYR A 66 0.57 -16.67 -29.00
N ALA A 67 0.49 -15.35 -28.98
CA ALA A 67 1.66 -14.49 -28.78
C ALA A 67 1.41 -13.45 -27.69
N ASP A 68 2.37 -13.16 -26.81
CA ASP A 68 2.17 -11.98 -25.95
C ASP A 68 2.21 -10.69 -26.79
N VAL A 69 3.16 -10.62 -27.74
CA VAL A 69 3.24 -9.56 -28.75
C VAL A 69 3.21 -10.17 -30.15
N LEU A 70 2.18 -9.81 -30.93
CA LEU A 70 2.11 -10.08 -32.36
C LEU A 70 2.53 -8.83 -33.14
N ALA A 71 3.70 -8.89 -33.74
CA ALA A 71 4.29 -7.80 -34.50
C ALA A 71 4.06 -7.95 -36.00
N PHE A 72 3.87 -6.82 -36.68
CA PHE A 72 3.81 -6.74 -38.13
C PHE A 72 4.93 -5.87 -38.64
N THR A 73 5.86 -6.49 -39.38
CA THR A 73 7.02 -5.81 -39.98
C THR A 73 6.64 -5.02 -41.24
N THR A 74 5.42 -5.19 -41.75
CA THR A 74 4.86 -4.43 -42.86
C THR A 74 3.43 -3.97 -42.57
N PRO A 75 3.02 -2.76 -43.01
CA PRO A 75 1.68 -2.24 -42.75
C PRO A 75 0.60 -2.84 -43.66
N GLU A 76 0.99 -3.58 -44.71
CA GLU A 76 0.10 -4.17 -45.70
C GLU A 76 0.34 -5.68 -45.76
N VAL A 77 -0.59 -6.45 -45.20
CA VAL A 77 -0.50 -7.91 -45.15
C VAL A 77 -1.62 -8.50 -45.99
N THR A 78 -1.26 -9.20 -47.07
CA THR A 78 -2.21 -9.97 -47.86
C THR A 78 -2.44 -11.32 -47.18
N VAL A 79 -3.68 -11.62 -46.81
CA VAL A 79 -4.08 -12.91 -46.21
C VAL A 79 -4.46 -13.88 -47.34
N GLU A 80 -3.58 -14.82 -47.67
CA GLU A 80 -3.80 -15.82 -48.74
C GLU A 80 -4.35 -17.14 -48.19
N ALA A 81 -5.33 -17.05 -47.30
CA ALA A 81 -6.02 -18.23 -46.76
C ALA A 81 -6.76 -19.01 -47.86
N LYS A 82 -6.83 -20.34 -47.70
CA LYS A 82 -7.63 -21.20 -48.58
C LYS A 82 -9.11 -21.14 -48.15
N ALA A 83 -9.98 -21.70 -48.99
CA ALA A 83 -11.37 -21.90 -48.62
C ALA A 83 -11.44 -22.77 -47.33
N ASP A 84 -12.36 -22.41 -46.45
CA ASP A 84 -12.63 -23.05 -45.16
C ASP A 84 -11.47 -22.97 -44.14
N THR A 85 -10.52 -22.05 -44.34
CA THR A 85 -9.47 -21.76 -43.35
C THR A 85 -10.04 -20.99 -42.15
N THR A 86 -9.73 -21.45 -40.94
CA THR A 86 -10.00 -20.75 -39.67
C THR A 86 -8.69 -20.24 -39.08
N ILE A 87 -8.65 -18.96 -38.71
CA ILE A 87 -7.49 -18.33 -38.09
C ILE A 87 -7.93 -17.79 -36.74
N GLU A 88 -7.28 -18.20 -35.67
CA GLU A 88 -7.50 -17.68 -34.33
C GLU A 88 -6.22 -17.00 -33.82
N ILE A 89 -6.35 -15.74 -33.41
CA ILE A 89 -5.26 -14.96 -32.86
C ILE A 89 -5.64 -14.58 -31.44
N ARG A 90 -4.84 -15.03 -30.47
CA ARG A 90 -4.91 -14.59 -29.07
C ARG A 90 -3.61 -13.92 -28.70
N THR A 91 -3.69 -12.62 -28.43
CA THR A 91 -2.53 -11.84 -28.05
C THR A 91 -2.87 -10.73 -27.08
N ARG A 92 -1.87 -10.27 -26.31
CA ARG A 92 -2.01 -9.05 -25.50
C ARG A 92 -1.82 -7.82 -26.38
N VAL A 93 -0.79 -7.80 -27.22
CA VAL A 93 -0.39 -6.63 -28.02
C VAL A 93 -0.34 -6.97 -29.50
N ILE A 94 -1.02 -6.18 -30.33
CA ILE A 94 -0.75 -6.12 -31.77
C ILE A 94 0.00 -4.82 -32.07
N THR A 95 1.17 -4.95 -32.70
CA THR A 95 2.07 -3.82 -32.96
C THR A 95 2.52 -3.74 -34.41
N ALA A 96 2.59 -2.52 -34.94
CA ALA A 96 3.06 -2.18 -36.28
C ALA A 96 3.66 -0.78 -36.25
N SER A 97 4.55 -0.43 -37.19
CA SER A 97 5.14 0.92 -37.27
C SER A 97 4.18 1.96 -37.86
N GLU A 98 3.14 1.52 -38.55
CA GLU A 98 2.11 2.33 -39.20
C GLU A 98 0.75 1.61 -39.06
N PRO A 99 -0.40 2.28 -39.31
CA PRO A 99 -1.72 1.62 -39.33
C PRO A 99 -1.71 0.33 -40.18
N LEU A 100 -2.09 -0.78 -39.54
CA LEU A 100 -2.05 -2.10 -40.14
C LEU A 100 -3.29 -2.32 -41.03
N HIS A 101 -3.07 -2.88 -42.22
CA HIS A 101 -4.13 -3.31 -43.12
C HIS A 101 -4.00 -4.79 -43.46
N LEU A 102 -5.02 -5.56 -43.09
CA LEU A 102 -5.16 -6.97 -43.43
C LEU A 102 -6.08 -7.10 -44.66
N ASN A 103 -5.48 -7.42 -45.80
CA ASN A 103 -6.16 -7.54 -47.09
C ASN A 103 -6.41 -9.00 -47.44
N PHE A 104 -7.66 -9.46 -47.34
CA PHE A 104 -8.03 -10.84 -47.66
C PHE A 104 -8.10 -11.04 -49.17
N SER A 105 -7.39 -12.06 -49.66
CA SER A 105 -7.46 -12.48 -51.06
C SER A 105 -8.89 -12.88 -51.45
N ALA A 106 -9.22 -12.81 -52.74
CA ALA A 106 -10.53 -13.27 -53.23
C ALA A 106 -10.80 -14.76 -52.94
N ALA A 107 -9.74 -15.57 -52.77
CA ALA A 107 -9.85 -16.98 -52.40
C ALA A 107 -10.22 -17.14 -50.91
N ALA A 108 -9.55 -16.41 -50.02
CA ALA A 108 -9.86 -16.38 -48.59
C ALA A 108 -11.31 -15.92 -48.35
N ALA A 109 -11.72 -14.87 -49.05
CA ALA A 109 -13.04 -14.27 -48.93
C ALA A 109 -14.23 -15.18 -49.34
N GLN A 110 -13.99 -16.41 -49.81
CA GLN A 110 -15.07 -17.35 -50.15
C GLN A 110 -15.71 -17.98 -48.90
N SER A 111 -14.90 -18.43 -47.95
CA SER A 111 -15.39 -19.12 -46.75
C SER A 111 -14.42 -19.15 -45.56
N SER A 112 -13.32 -18.39 -45.57
CA SER A 112 -12.44 -18.33 -44.41
C SER A 112 -13.06 -17.53 -43.26
N ALA A 113 -12.58 -17.74 -42.04
CA ALA A 113 -12.91 -16.90 -40.89
C ALA A 113 -11.64 -16.59 -40.11
N MET A 114 -11.58 -15.39 -39.54
CA MET A 114 -10.51 -14.99 -38.65
C MET A 114 -11.11 -14.41 -37.38
N GLU A 115 -10.65 -14.87 -36.24
CA GLU A 115 -11.00 -14.37 -34.93
C GLU A 115 -9.74 -13.75 -34.30
N ILE A 116 -9.84 -12.49 -33.90
CA ILE A 116 -8.72 -11.75 -33.33
C ILE A 116 -9.10 -11.25 -31.94
N TYR A 117 -8.29 -11.58 -30.95
CA TYR A 117 -8.32 -11.03 -29.61
C TYR A 117 -7.05 -10.24 -29.32
N ALA A 118 -7.20 -8.99 -28.88
CA ALA A 118 -6.07 -8.13 -28.51
C ALA A 118 -6.50 -7.12 -27.44
N SER A 119 -5.67 -6.94 -26.42
CA SER A 119 -5.92 -5.92 -25.38
C SER A 119 -5.35 -4.56 -25.74
N ILE A 120 -4.20 -4.54 -26.43
CA ILE A 120 -3.47 -3.32 -26.81
C ILE A 120 -3.24 -3.32 -28.32
N LEU A 121 -3.57 -2.19 -28.94
CA LEU A 121 -3.23 -1.88 -30.31
C LEU A 121 -2.31 -0.66 -30.32
N ASP A 122 -1.06 -0.84 -30.75
CA ASP A 122 -0.15 0.31 -30.93
C ASP A 122 -0.53 1.15 -32.16
N GLN A 123 -1.15 0.51 -33.14
CA GLN A 123 -1.65 1.11 -34.37
C GLN A 123 -3.02 0.54 -34.71
N PRO A 124 -3.91 1.34 -35.32
CA PRO A 124 -5.26 0.89 -35.58
C PRO A 124 -5.28 -0.08 -36.79
N ILE A 125 -6.18 -1.08 -36.74
CA ILE A 125 -6.24 -2.17 -37.72
C ILE A 125 -7.42 -1.99 -38.67
N ASP A 126 -7.15 -2.03 -39.98
CA ASP A 126 -8.16 -2.06 -41.03
C ASP A 126 -8.19 -3.45 -41.70
N VAL A 127 -9.38 -3.89 -42.09
CA VAL A 127 -9.60 -5.12 -42.86
C VAL A 127 -10.33 -4.83 -44.17
N SER A 128 -9.97 -5.53 -45.24
CA SER A 128 -10.72 -5.48 -46.50
C SER A 128 -10.63 -6.80 -47.28
N VAL A 129 -11.46 -6.93 -48.31
CA VAL A 129 -11.24 -7.90 -49.39
C VAL A 129 -10.57 -7.17 -50.53
N GLU A 130 -9.73 -7.85 -51.29
CA GLU A 130 -9.01 -7.29 -52.44
C GLU A 130 -9.90 -6.38 -53.32
N GLY A 131 -9.53 -5.10 -53.42
CA GLY A 131 -10.26 -4.09 -54.22
C GLY A 131 -11.52 -3.52 -53.58
N ALA A 132 -11.88 -3.91 -52.34
CA ALA A 132 -13.01 -3.38 -51.58
C ALA A 132 -12.60 -2.23 -50.64
N GLN A 133 -13.60 -1.62 -50.01
CA GLN A 133 -13.39 -0.57 -49.01
C GLN A 133 -12.87 -1.16 -47.69
N ARG A 134 -11.92 -0.46 -47.06
CA ARG A 134 -11.41 -0.78 -45.72
C ARG A 134 -12.48 -0.59 -44.65
N THR A 135 -12.52 -1.52 -43.71
CA THR A 135 -13.34 -1.47 -42.49
C THR A 135 -12.41 -1.47 -41.29
N ARG A 136 -12.52 -0.45 -40.44
CA ARG A 136 -11.75 -0.35 -39.19
C ARG A 136 -12.28 -1.36 -38.17
N LEU A 137 -11.38 -2.08 -37.50
CA LEU A 137 -11.74 -2.90 -36.34
C LEU A 137 -11.91 -2.01 -35.10
N ASP A 138 -13.00 -2.23 -34.37
CA ASP A 138 -13.29 -1.59 -33.08
C ASP A 138 -12.89 -2.55 -31.96
N ILE A 139 -11.60 -2.61 -31.64
CA ILE A 139 -10.98 -3.44 -30.58
C ILE A 139 -9.85 -2.65 -29.91
N GLY A 140 -9.40 -3.09 -28.73
CA GLY A 140 -8.28 -2.49 -27.98
C GLY A 140 -8.73 -1.68 -26.75
N ALA A 141 -7.79 -1.01 -26.09
CA ALA A 141 -8.01 -0.40 -24.77
C ALA A 141 -9.14 0.66 -24.70
N GLU A 142 -9.40 1.39 -25.79
CA GLU A 142 -10.49 2.37 -25.86
C GLU A 142 -11.85 1.77 -26.27
N SER A 143 -11.87 0.49 -26.65
CA SER A 143 -13.07 -0.23 -27.05
C SER A 143 -13.61 -1.06 -25.90
N LYS A 144 -14.93 -1.23 -25.87
CA LYS A 144 -15.58 -2.24 -25.01
C LYS A 144 -15.40 -3.68 -25.55
N ASN A 145 -14.93 -3.82 -26.78
CA ASN A 145 -14.76 -5.11 -27.44
C ASN A 145 -13.33 -5.63 -27.22
N VAL A 146 -13.22 -6.87 -26.78
CA VAL A 146 -11.95 -7.58 -26.55
C VAL A 146 -11.40 -8.25 -27.81
N GLY A 147 -12.23 -8.34 -28.85
CA GLY A 147 -11.88 -8.97 -30.10
C GLY A 147 -12.91 -8.73 -31.21
N ALA A 148 -12.67 -9.34 -32.36
CA ALA A 148 -13.58 -9.31 -33.50
C ALA A 148 -13.50 -10.60 -34.32
N VAL A 149 -14.66 -11.02 -34.84
CA VAL A 149 -14.76 -12.07 -35.86
C VAL A 149 -14.87 -11.42 -37.23
N ILE A 150 -13.93 -11.74 -38.10
CA ILE A 150 -13.88 -11.38 -39.50
C ILE A 150 -14.34 -12.61 -40.30
N GLY A 151 -15.48 -12.49 -40.96
CA GLY A 151 -16.05 -13.55 -41.78
C GLY A 151 -16.49 -13.03 -43.15
N PHE A 152 -16.94 -13.97 -43.99
CA PHE A 152 -17.44 -13.64 -45.33
C PHE A 152 -18.80 -14.28 -45.57
N GLN A 153 -19.76 -13.46 -46.03
CA GLN A 153 -21.06 -13.92 -46.50
C GLN A 153 -21.21 -13.54 -47.97
N ASN A 154 -21.31 -14.53 -48.87
CA ASN A 154 -21.35 -14.32 -50.32
C ASN A 154 -20.17 -13.46 -50.84
N SER A 155 -18.96 -13.71 -50.37
CA SER A 155 -17.75 -12.92 -50.68
C SER A 155 -17.78 -11.46 -50.26
N LYS A 156 -18.70 -11.08 -49.37
CA LYS A 156 -18.72 -9.78 -48.71
C LYS A 156 -18.19 -9.91 -47.29
N LEU A 157 -17.25 -9.03 -46.94
CA LEU A 157 -16.71 -8.89 -45.60
C LEU A 157 -17.81 -8.59 -44.57
N THR A 158 -17.79 -9.31 -43.47
CA THR A 158 -18.58 -9.05 -42.26
C THR A 158 -17.64 -9.01 -41.06
N VAL A 159 -17.75 -7.98 -40.24
CA VAL A 159 -17.00 -7.84 -38.98
C VAL A 159 -18.00 -7.81 -37.84
N SER A 160 -17.84 -8.73 -36.89
CA SER A 160 -18.67 -8.82 -35.69
C SER A 160 -17.79 -8.58 -34.46
N PRO A 161 -18.05 -7.56 -33.64
CA PRO A 161 -17.30 -7.32 -32.41
C PRO A 161 -17.58 -8.41 -31.36
N LEU A 162 -16.59 -8.66 -30.50
CA LEU A 162 -16.66 -9.59 -29.37
C LEU A 162 -16.42 -8.83 -28.06
N GLU A 163 -17.37 -8.90 -27.14
CA GLU A 163 -17.25 -8.29 -25.80
C GLU A 163 -16.62 -9.24 -24.77
N GLN A 164 -16.44 -10.52 -25.12
CA GLN A 164 -15.87 -11.56 -24.25
C GLN A 164 -14.93 -12.47 -25.05
N TYR A 165 -13.97 -13.08 -24.36
CA TYR A 165 -13.12 -14.10 -24.95
C TYR A 165 -13.89 -15.41 -25.11
N GLY A 166 -13.75 -16.06 -26.26
CA GLY A 166 -14.22 -17.42 -26.47
C GLY A 166 -13.46 -18.39 -25.56
N GLY A 167 -14.13 -19.43 -25.08
CA GLY A 167 -13.50 -20.48 -24.27
C GLY A 167 -12.55 -21.33 -25.11
N ASP A 168 -11.29 -21.37 -24.71
CA ASP A 168 -10.29 -22.33 -25.18
C ASP A 168 -9.77 -23.07 -23.95
N ARG A 169 -9.67 -24.40 -24.01
CA ARG A 169 -9.16 -25.27 -22.93
C ARG A 169 -7.98 -26.11 -23.39
N SER A 170 -7.35 -25.73 -24.50
CA SER A 170 -6.20 -26.42 -25.06
C SER A 170 -5.00 -26.34 -24.10
N ALA A 171 -4.17 -27.40 -24.12
CA ALA A 171 -2.93 -27.39 -23.35
C ALA A 171 -1.96 -26.30 -23.81
N VAL A 172 -2.03 -25.91 -25.09
CA VAL A 172 -1.18 -24.85 -25.66
C VAL A 172 -1.61 -23.48 -25.14
N TYR A 173 -2.90 -23.21 -25.03
CA TYR A 173 -3.39 -21.96 -24.44
C TYR A 173 -3.09 -21.87 -22.95
N GLN A 174 -3.25 -22.95 -22.18
CA GLN A 174 -2.76 -22.98 -20.79
C GLN A 174 -1.26 -22.66 -20.71
N ALA A 175 -0.44 -23.26 -21.59
CA ALA A 175 0.99 -22.98 -21.63
C ALA A 175 1.32 -21.54 -22.07
N HIS A 176 0.46 -20.89 -22.86
CA HIS A 176 0.56 -19.47 -23.20
C HIS A 176 0.28 -18.58 -21.99
N LEU A 177 -0.81 -18.85 -21.26
CA LEU A 177 -1.17 -18.13 -20.03
C LEU A 177 -0.08 -18.29 -18.94
N ASP A 178 0.46 -19.50 -18.78
CA ASP A 178 1.55 -19.77 -17.83
C ASP A 178 2.81 -18.96 -18.19
N THR A 179 3.17 -18.90 -19.49
CA THR A 179 4.29 -18.07 -19.96
C THR A 179 4.06 -16.60 -19.68
N GLN A 180 2.86 -16.07 -19.93
CA GLN A 180 2.52 -14.69 -19.62
C GLN A 180 2.66 -14.40 -18.11
N LEU A 181 2.14 -15.27 -17.24
CA LEU A 181 2.27 -15.11 -15.79
C LEU A 181 3.71 -15.21 -15.30
N ARG A 182 4.56 -16.07 -15.90
CA ARG A 182 6.01 -16.10 -15.63
C ARG A 182 6.68 -14.77 -15.97
N ILE A 183 6.35 -14.20 -17.13
CA ILE A 183 6.89 -12.89 -17.54
C ILE A 183 6.43 -11.80 -16.58
N ALA A 184 5.14 -11.77 -16.23
CA ALA A 184 4.62 -10.80 -15.27
C ALA A 184 5.35 -10.88 -13.92
N LEU A 185 5.62 -12.09 -13.43
CA LEU A 185 6.36 -12.30 -12.19
C LEU A 185 7.84 -11.86 -12.31
N ALA A 186 8.50 -12.20 -13.41
CA ALA A 186 9.89 -11.82 -13.66
C ALA A 186 10.07 -10.31 -13.83
N LEU A 187 9.07 -9.63 -14.40
CA LEU A 187 9.06 -8.20 -14.63
C LEU A 187 8.42 -7.38 -13.50
N PHE A 188 7.88 -8.05 -12.47
CA PHE A 188 7.10 -7.42 -11.40
C PHE A 188 7.77 -6.19 -10.78
N TRP A 189 9.08 -6.27 -10.50
CA TRP A 189 9.83 -5.17 -9.86
C TRP A 189 10.48 -4.22 -10.85
N ALA A 190 10.99 -4.76 -11.97
CA ALA A 190 11.78 -3.99 -12.94
C ALA A 190 10.93 -3.22 -13.95
N ARG A 191 9.75 -3.75 -14.32
CA ARG A 191 8.82 -3.23 -15.33
C ARG A 191 7.35 -3.41 -14.89
N PRO A 192 6.95 -2.84 -13.74
CA PRO A 192 5.62 -3.03 -13.17
C PRO A 192 4.46 -2.66 -14.11
N ALA A 193 4.66 -1.73 -15.07
CA ALA A 193 3.61 -1.39 -16.04
C ALA A 193 3.32 -2.53 -17.02
N ILE A 194 4.36 -3.18 -17.52
CA ILE A 194 4.22 -4.34 -18.41
C ILE A 194 3.64 -5.51 -17.63
N ALA A 195 4.13 -5.78 -16.42
CA ALA A 195 3.63 -6.86 -15.57
C ALA A 195 2.13 -6.68 -15.25
N LEU A 196 1.70 -5.46 -14.92
CA LEU A 196 0.29 -5.15 -14.66
C LEU A 196 -0.58 -5.34 -15.92
N SER A 197 -0.08 -4.92 -17.08
CA SER A 197 -0.77 -5.13 -18.36
C SER A 197 -0.98 -6.60 -18.69
N ILE A 198 0.04 -7.44 -18.44
CA ILE A 198 -0.07 -8.89 -18.62
C ILE A 198 -1.10 -9.48 -17.65
N CYS A 199 -1.06 -9.08 -16.37
CA CYS A 199 -2.04 -9.54 -15.38
C CYS A 199 -3.47 -9.17 -15.78
N GLY A 200 -3.71 -7.93 -16.23
CA GLY A 200 -5.02 -7.50 -16.70
C GLY A 200 -5.49 -8.28 -17.93
N HIS A 201 -4.60 -8.53 -18.89
CA HIS A 201 -4.91 -9.33 -20.07
C HIS A 201 -5.30 -10.76 -19.70
N VAL A 202 -4.49 -11.45 -18.88
CA VAL A 202 -4.76 -12.83 -18.45
C VAL A 202 -6.05 -12.91 -17.64
N ALA A 203 -6.27 -11.97 -16.71
CA ALA A 203 -7.52 -11.92 -15.94
C ALA A 203 -8.74 -11.79 -16.86
N ARG A 204 -8.68 -10.87 -17.83
CA ARG A 204 -9.77 -10.68 -18.79
C ARG A 204 -9.97 -11.89 -19.71
N SER A 205 -8.90 -12.47 -20.25
CA SER A 205 -8.94 -13.59 -21.19
C SER A 205 -9.39 -14.91 -20.58
N THR A 206 -9.34 -15.01 -19.25
CA THR A 206 -9.77 -16.18 -18.48
C THR A 206 -11.05 -15.94 -17.68
N SER A 207 -11.68 -14.78 -17.84
CA SER A 207 -12.92 -14.44 -17.15
C SER A 207 -14.13 -15.22 -17.69
N GLY A 208 -15.03 -15.64 -16.79
CA GLY A 208 -16.25 -16.39 -17.12
C GLY A 208 -16.24 -17.84 -16.65
N LEU A 209 -17.44 -18.35 -16.32
CA LEU A 209 -17.66 -19.68 -15.73
C LEU A 209 -17.22 -20.85 -16.64
N ASP A 210 -17.14 -20.63 -17.95
CA ASP A 210 -16.82 -21.66 -18.94
C ASP A 210 -15.34 -21.67 -19.37
N SER A 211 -14.50 -20.75 -18.86
CA SER A 211 -13.11 -20.60 -19.33
C SER A 211 -12.22 -21.81 -19.03
N GLY A 212 -12.47 -22.53 -17.93
CA GLY A 212 -11.62 -23.65 -17.50
C GLY A 212 -10.24 -23.22 -16.96
N HIS A 213 -10.01 -21.91 -16.77
CA HIS A 213 -8.72 -21.33 -16.38
C HIS A 213 -8.79 -20.52 -15.08
N ALA A 214 -9.65 -20.93 -14.15
CA ALA A 214 -9.92 -20.21 -12.91
C ALA A 214 -8.65 -19.98 -12.05
N LEU A 215 -7.70 -20.92 -12.06
CA LEU A 215 -6.42 -20.77 -11.35
C LEU A 215 -5.53 -19.68 -11.99
N SER A 216 -5.41 -19.67 -13.31
CA SER A 216 -4.66 -18.64 -14.03
C SER A 216 -5.30 -17.26 -13.83
N ASN A 217 -6.64 -17.19 -13.81
CA ASN A 217 -7.37 -15.96 -13.48
C ASN A 217 -7.00 -15.47 -12.06
N ALA A 218 -7.13 -16.33 -11.05
CA ALA A 218 -6.84 -15.97 -9.66
C ALA A 218 -5.38 -15.53 -9.47
N GLN A 219 -4.43 -16.20 -10.13
CA GLN A 219 -3.02 -15.79 -10.12
C GLN A 219 -2.81 -14.42 -10.76
N ALA A 220 -3.40 -14.19 -11.94
CA ALA A 220 -3.31 -12.91 -12.64
C ALA A 220 -3.89 -11.77 -11.81
N VAL A 221 -5.08 -11.98 -11.25
CA VAL A 221 -5.76 -10.98 -10.42
C VAL A 221 -4.97 -10.73 -9.15
N SER A 222 -4.49 -11.76 -8.44
CA SER A 222 -3.69 -11.60 -7.24
C SER A 222 -2.40 -10.82 -7.51
N LEU A 223 -1.65 -11.18 -8.55
CA LEU A 223 -0.39 -10.52 -8.92
C LEU A 223 -0.62 -9.09 -9.39
N GLY A 224 -1.64 -8.88 -10.24
CA GLY A 224 -2.02 -7.59 -10.76
C GLY A 224 -2.51 -6.63 -9.67
N GLN A 225 -3.33 -7.12 -8.75
CA GLN A 225 -3.78 -6.33 -7.61
C GLN A 225 -2.61 -5.98 -6.69
N GLN A 226 -1.60 -6.85 -6.52
CA GLN A 226 -0.39 -6.51 -5.77
C GLN A 226 0.42 -5.38 -6.40
N LEU A 227 0.53 -5.38 -7.73
CA LEU A 227 1.14 -4.27 -8.48
C LEU A 227 0.33 -2.98 -8.32
N ALA A 228 -1.00 -3.07 -8.38
CA ALA A 228 -1.88 -1.93 -8.13
C ALA A 228 -1.76 -1.42 -6.70
N GLY A 229 -1.80 -2.29 -5.68
CA GLY A 229 -1.64 -1.97 -4.27
C GLY A 229 -0.29 -1.31 -3.94
N ARG A 230 0.79 -1.79 -4.55
CA ARG A 230 2.10 -1.16 -4.43
C ARG A 230 2.14 0.24 -5.06
N ARG A 231 1.40 0.47 -6.14
CA ARG A 231 1.23 1.81 -6.74
C ARG A 231 0.35 2.71 -5.87
N LEU A 232 -0.72 2.18 -5.26
CA LEU A 232 -1.58 2.88 -4.30
C LEU A 232 -0.81 3.40 -3.08
N ALA A 233 0.09 2.57 -2.55
CA ALA A 233 0.94 2.96 -1.42
C ALA A 233 1.90 4.11 -1.78
N GLY A 234 2.24 4.27 -3.06
CA GLY A 234 3.15 5.31 -3.50
C GLY A 234 4.53 5.23 -2.83
N LYS A 235 5.32 6.30 -3.02
CA LYS A 235 6.66 6.39 -2.41
C LYS A 235 6.61 6.75 -0.92
N ASN A 236 5.50 7.33 -0.45
CA ASN A 236 5.38 7.97 0.86
C ASN A 236 4.32 7.35 1.79
N ALA A 237 3.47 6.41 1.34
CA ALA A 237 2.70 5.61 2.30
C ALA A 237 3.62 4.51 2.80
N HIS A 238 3.98 4.60 4.07
CA HIS A 238 4.86 3.65 4.72
C HIS A 238 4.02 2.77 5.62
N TYR A 239 4.27 1.47 5.59
CA TYR A 239 3.56 0.53 6.45
C TYR A 239 4.33 0.38 7.75
N ALA A 240 3.63 0.38 8.89
CA ALA A 240 4.26 0.01 10.14
C ALA A 240 4.45 -1.52 10.15
N PRO A 241 5.64 -2.01 10.47
CA PRO A 241 5.91 -3.43 10.51
C PRO A 241 5.07 -4.12 11.61
N THR A 242 4.57 -5.33 11.32
CA THR A 242 3.84 -6.15 12.32
C THR A 242 4.79 -6.92 13.24
N LEU A 243 6.01 -7.17 12.78
CA LEU A 243 7.08 -7.82 13.54
C LEU A 243 8.27 -6.88 13.66
N ASN A 244 9.16 -7.12 14.60
CA ASN A 244 10.38 -6.35 14.65
C ASN A 244 11.37 -6.70 13.53
N PHE A 245 12.29 -5.77 13.27
CA PHE A 245 13.37 -5.93 12.29
C PHE A 245 14.13 -7.26 12.47
N LYS A 246 14.44 -7.63 13.71
CA LYS A 246 15.17 -8.86 14.03
C LYS A 246 14.40 -10.11 13.60
N ASN A 247 13.11 -10.19 13.87
CA ASN A 247 12.27 -11.34 13.52
C ASN A 247 12.15 -11.48 12.00
N TYR A 248 11.99 -10.38 11.26
CA TYR A 248 11.99 -10.43 9.81
C TYR A 248 13.35 -10.87 9.25
N ARG A 249 14.45 -10.37 9.82
CA ARG A 249 15.81 -10.79 9.46
C ARG A 249 16.02 -12.28 9.71
N ASP A 250 15.74 -12.76 10.92
CA ASP A 250 15.93 -14.17 11.30
C ASP A 250 15.09 -15.09 10.37
N THR A 251 13.86 -14.67 10.04
CA THR A 251 13.01 -15.38 9.06
C THR A 251 13.63 -15.39 7.65
N MET A 252 14.21 -14.27 7.20
CA MET A 252 14.86 -14.20 5.89
C MET A 252 16.13 -15.04 5.84
N GLU A 253 16.94 -15.09 6.91
CA GLU A 253 18.13 -15.95 7.01
C GLU A 253 17.76 -17.43 6.82
N GLU A 254 16.72 -17.91 7.51
CA GLU A 254 16.23 -19.29 7.35
C GLU A 254 15.75 -19.58 5.90
N GLN A 255 15.13 -18.61 5.24
CA GLN A 255 14.68 -18.77 3.85
C GLN A 255 15.83 -18.73 2.85
N LEU A 256 16.87 -17.94 3.11
CA LEU A 256 18.06 -17.84 2.24
C LEU A 256 18.84 -19.15 2.18
N ASP A 257 19.02 -19.84 3.31
CA ASP A 257 19.71 -21.14 3.35
C ASP A 257 18.99 -22.19 2.47
N ALA A 258 17.65 -22.22 2.56
CA ALA A 258 16.83 -23.13 1.75
C ALA A 258 16.84 -22.73 0.27
N ALA A 259 16.91 -21.44 -0.02
CA ALA A 259 16.98 -20.87 -1.37
C ALA A 259 18.32 -21.17 -2.06
N GLU A 260 19.44 -21.03 -1.35
CA GLU A 260 20.79 -21.28 -1.86
C GLU A 260 20.94 -22.74 -2.30
N THR A 261 20.42 -23.66 -1.47
CA THR A 261 20.41 -25.10 -1.82
C THR A 261 19.64 -25.35 -3.10
N PHE A 262 18.47 -24.74 -3.27
CA PHE A 262 17.65 -24.91 -4.47
C PHE A 262 18.33 -24.32 -5.71
N GLU A 263 18.84 -23.09 -5.62
CA GLU A 263 19.52 -22.39 -6.73
C GLU A 263 20.72 -23.20 -7.24
N ALA A 264 21.54 -23.75 -6.35
CA ALA A 264 22.69 -24.58 -6.72
C ALA A 264 22.27 -25.85 -7.50
N GLN A 265 21.21 -26.53 -7.05
CA GLN A 265 20.70 -27.72 -7.76
C GLN A 265 20.04 -27.36 -9.08
N TYR A 266 19.35 -26.22 -9.14
CA TYR A 266 18.74 -25.73 -10.36
C TYR A 266 19.79 -25.44 -11.43
N GLN A 267 20.90 -24.80 -11.08
CA GLN A 267 22.03 -24.56 -11.99
C GLN A 267 22.67 -25.87 -12.48
N LEU A 268 22.78 -26.88 -11.62
CA LEU A 268 23.27 -28.21 -12.01
C LEU A 268 22.31 -28.94 -12.97
N PHE A 269 21.01 -28.81 -12.73
CA PHE A 269 19.94 -29.35 -13.58
C PHE A 269 19.93 -28.67 -14.96
N GLN A 270 20.14 -27.35 -14.99
CA GLN A 270 20.23 -26.54 -16.21
C GLN A 270 21.49 -26.79 -17.04
N ASN A 271 22.52 -27.39 -16.45
CA ASN A 271 23.76 -27.64 -17.16
C ASN A 271 23.60 -28.78 -18.17
N ALA A 272 23.56 -28.42 -19.47
CA ALA A 272 23.46 -29.36 -20.58
C ALA A 272 24.67 -30.31 -20.71
N ALA A 273 25.79 -30.03 -20.04
CA ALA A 273 26.94 -30.93 -19.98
C ALA A 273 26.80 -32.04 -18.91
N SER A 274 25.80 -31.95 -18.04
CA SER A 274 25.49 -32.98 -17.04
C SER A 274 24.83 -34.19 -17.72
N GLY A 275 25.12 -35.41 -17.24
CA GLY A 275 24.45 -36.62 -17.70
C GLY A 275 23.06 -36.79 -17.08
N VAL A 276 22.23 -37.64 -17.69
CA VAL A 276 20.85 -37.94 -17.22
C VAL A 276 20.82 -38.32 -15.73
N ASP A 277 21.78 -39.10 -15.25
CA ASP A 277 21.87 -39.49 -13.82
C ASP A 277 22.11 -38.29 -12.89
N ASP A 278 22.86 -37.28 -13.35
CA ASP A 278 23.13 -36.08 -12.55
C ASP A 278 21.92 -35.14 -12.58
N HIS A 279 21.20 -35.05 -13.70
CA HIS A 279 19.90 -34.38 -13.77
C HIS A 279 18.88 -35.03 -12.82
N LYS A 280 18.77 -36.37 -12.81
CA LYS A 280 17.88 -37.10 -11.90
C LYS A 280 18.22 -36.85 -10.43
N LYS A 281 19.51 -36.76 -10.07
CA LYS A 281 19.92 -36.42 -8.70
C LYS A 281 19.54 -34.98 -8.33
N ALA A 282 19.88 -34.01 -9.17
CA ALA A 282 19.54 -32.61 -8.93
C ALA A 282 18.02 -32.41 -8.80
N TRP A 283 17.25 -33.06 -9.69
CA TRP A 283 15.80 -33.12 -9.63
C TRP A 283 15.30 -33.68 -8.29
N ALA A 284 15.77 -34.86 -7.89
CA ALA A 284 15.36 -35.48 -6.63
C ALA A 284 15.64 -34.59 -5.41
N THR A 285 16.77 -33.88 -5.41
CA THR A 285 17.11 -32.92 -4.35
C THR A 285 16.19 -31.69 -4.35
N MET A 286 15.91 -31.10 -5.52
CA MET A 286 14.96 -29.98 -5.63
C MET A 286 13.54 -30.40 -5.21
N LEU A 287 13.12 -31.62 -5.56
CA LEU A 287 11.82 -32.16 -5.17
C LEU A 287 11.74 -32.43 -3.66
N ALA A 288 12.82 -32.91 -3.03
CA ALA A 288 12.90 -33.06 -1.58
C ALA A 288 12.82 -31.69 -0.88
N ASN A 289 13.57 -30.70 -1.35
CA ASN A 289 13.51 -29.33 -0.85
C ASN A 289 12.08 -28.75 -0.94
N ALA A 290 11.38 -28.97 -2.06
CA ALA A 290 9.99 -28.56 -2.22
C ALA A 290 9.04 -29.23 -1.20
N LYS A 291 9.22 -30.52 -0.93
CA LYS A 291 8.46 -31.27 0.07
C LYS A 291 8.72 -30.74 1.49
N ASP A 292 9.98 -30.46 1.83
CA ASP A 292 10.37 -29.95 3.15
C ASP A 292 9.84 -28.52 3.37
N GLN A 293 9.89 -27.66 2.35
CA GLN A 293 9.39 -26.29 2.42
C GLN A 293 7.87 -26.19 2.55
N ARG A 294 7.12 -27.24 2.20
CA ARG A 294 5.64 -27.23 2.23
C ARG A 294 5.08 -26.83 3.61
N VAL A 295 5.66 -27.34 4.70
CA VAL A 295 5.20 -27.03 6.07
C VAL A 295 5.48 -25.56 6.42
N ALA A 296 6.66 -25.05 6.07
CA ALA A 296 7.00 -23.65 6.28
C ALA A 296 6.06 -22.73 5.48
N ARG A 297 5.73 -23.10 4.24
CA ARG A 297 4.79 -22.36 3.37
C ARG A 297 3.36 -22.34 3.93
N ALA A 298 2.89 -23.45 4.48
CA ALA A 298 1.60 -23.50 5.17
C ALA A 298 1.58 -22.60 6.42
N SER A 299 2.70 -22.48 7.15
CA SER A 299 2.81 -21.54 8.26
C SER A 299 2.75 -20.08 7.79
N VAL A 300 3.45 -19.74 6.70
CA VAL A 300 3.40 -18.39 6.09
C VAL A 300 1.97 -18.05 5.64
N GLN A 301 1.26 -19.00 5.03
CA GLN A 301 -0.14 -18.83 4.63
C GLN A 301 -1.03 -18.52 5.84
N ALA A 302 -0.92 -19.28 6.93
CA ALA A 302 -1.71 -19.05 8.14
C ALA A 302 -1.42 -17.66 8.76
N GLN A 303 -0.15 -17.27 8.83
CA GLN A 303 0.24 -15.95 9.32
C GLN A 303 -0.29 -14.81 8.44
N ALA A 304 -0.32 -14.98 7.11
CA ALA A 304 -0.87 -14.00 6.19
C ALA A 304 -2.39 -13.84 6.37
N LEU A 305 -3.10 -14.95 6.65
CA LEU A 305 -4.54 -14.90 6.94
C LEU A 305 -4.85 -14.12 8.22
N ASP A 306 -4.10 -14.38 9.29
CA ASP A 306 -4.27 -13.68 10.56
C ASP A 306 -4.03 -12.16 10.37
N LYS A 307 -2.98 -11.78 9.64
CA LYS A 307 -2.72 -10.37 9.29
C LYS A 307 -3.84 -9.73 8.47
N TYR A 308 -4.39 -10.45 7.49
CA TYR A 308 -5.53 -9.95 6.72
C TYR A 308 -6.76 -9.73 7.59
N ARG A 309 -7.06 -10.66 8.50
CA ARG A 309 -8.19 -10.55 9.42
C ARG A 309 -8.03 -9.37 10.38
N ASP A 310 -6.81 -9.16 10.90
CA ASP A 310 -6.49 -8.01 11.73
C ASP A 310 -6.63 -6.67 10.98
N ALA A 311 -6.16 -6.62 9.73
CA ALA A 311 -6.29 -5.45 8.88
C ALA A 311 -7.77 -5.17 8.52
N SER A 312 -8.54 -6.20 8.20
CA SER A 312 -9.98 -6.11 7.89
C SER A 312 -10.80 -5.68 9.11
N ALA A 313 -10.44 -6.14 10.32
CA ALA A 313 -11.05 -5.66 11.56
C ALA A 313 -10.74 -4.17 11.79
N THR A 314 -9.53 -3.72 11.45
CA THR A 314 -9.16 -2.29 11.51
C THR A 314 -9.98 -1.46 10.52
N VAL A 315 -10.24 -1.98 9.31
CA VAL A 315 -11.17 -1.33 8.35
C VAL A 315 -12.54 -1.16 8.98
N GLY A 316 -13.12 -2.21 9.57
CA GLY A 316 -14.42 -2.14 10.23
C GLY A 316 -14.49 -1.08 11.33
N ILE A 317 -13.43 -0.98 12.16
CA ILE A 317 -13.33 0.05 13.21
C ILE A 317 -13.28 1.46 12.59
N CYS A 318 -12.49 1.67 11.55
CA CYS A 318 -12.38 2.96 10.88
C CYS A 318 -13.68 3.35 10.17
N THR A 319 -14.41 2.39 9.60
CA THR A 319 -15.74 2.60 9.02
C THR A 319 -16.72 3.08 10.09
N GLU A 320 -16.83 2.37 11.23
CA GLU A 320 -17.70 2.78 12.33
C GLU A 320 -17.37 4.17 12.89
N GLN A 321 -16.08 4.55 12.90
CA GLN A 321 -15.63 5.87 13.32
C GLN A 321 -16.03 6.97 12.32
N LEU A 322 -15.94 6.69 11.02
CA LEU A 322 -16.32 7.64 9.97
C LEU A 322 -17.84 7.84 9.95
N ASP A 323 -18.63 6.77 10.09
CA ASP A 323 -20.10 6.84 10.20
C ASP A 323 -20.52 7.69 11.40
N ALA A 324 -19.88 7.50 12.56
CA ALA A 324 -20.18 8.28 13.75
C ALA A 324 -19.82 9.76 13.61
N ASP A 325 -18.75 10.07 12.86
CA ASP A 325 -18.38 11.44 12.54
C ASP A 325 -19.37 12.09 11.59
N GLU A 326 -19.97 11.34 10.66
CA GLU A 326 -20.98 11.85 9.73
C GLU A 326 -22.21 12.35 10.47
N ASP A 327 -22.75 11.55 11.40
CA ASP A 327 -23.87 11.94 12.26
C ASP A 327 -23.55 13.22 13.07
N GLU A 328 -22.32 13.30 13.61
CA GLU A 328 -21.86 14.48 14.35
C GLU A 328 -21.68 15.70 13.43
N MET A 329 -21.17 15.49 12.23
CA MET A 329 -20.93 16.53 11.22
C MET A 329 -22.22 17.08 10.65
N GLU A 330 -23.24 16.25 10.39
CA GLU A 330 -24.56 16.70 9.95
C GLU A 330 -25.20 17.61 11.03
N ALA A 331 -25.18 17.18 12.29
CA ALA A 331 -25.70 17.97 13.39
C ALA A 331 -24.93 19.30 13.57
N ALA A 332 -23.60 19.26 13.44
CA ALA A 332 -22.75 20.45 13.56
C ALA A 332 -22.93 21.41 12.37
N HIS A 333 -23.04 20.88 11.16
CA HIS A 333 -23.31 21.65 9.94
C HIS A 333 -24.66 22.35 10.03
N GLU A 334 -25.72 21.67 10.48
CA GLU A 334 -27.03 22.28 10.63
C GLU A 334 -27.03 23.39 11.69
N SER A 335 -26.33 23.18 12.81
CA SER A 335 -26.14 24.22 13.84
C SER A 335 -25.41 25.44 13.28
N PHE A 336 -24.31 25.22 12.55
CA PHE A 336 -23.55 26.28 11.90
C PHE A 336 -24.38 27.00 10.83
N ARG A 337 -25.14 26.26 10.00
CA ARG A 337 -26.03 26.83 8.97
C ARG A 337 -27.07 27.75 9.60
N GLN A 338 -27.69 27.34 10.70
CA GLN A 338 -28.63 28.17 11.45
C GLN A 338 -27.93 29.41 12.06
N GLY A 339 -26.74 29.25 12.63
CA GLY A 339 -25.92 30.36 13.12
C GLY A 339 -25.55 31.35 12.00
N LEU A 340 -25.20 30.84 10.83
CA LEU A 340 -24.83 31.60 9.64
C LEU A 340 -26.05 32.29 9.02
N GLU A 341 -27.23 31.68 9.01
CA GLU A 341 -28.49 32.31 8.59
C GLU A 341 -28.88 33.46 9.53
N GLN A 342 -28.70 33.28 10.85
CA GLN A 342 -28.91 34.33 11.84
C GLN A 342 -27.92 35.49 11.66
N TRP A 343 -26.63 35.17 11.42
CA TRP A 343 -25.59 36.15 11.10
C TRP A 343 -25.84 36.86 9.76
N LYS A 344 -26.31 36.15 8.73
CA LYS A 344 -26.63 36.67 7.38
C LYS A 344 -27.84 37.61 7.37
N ASN A 345 -28.78 37.43 8.29
CA ASN A 345 -29.83 38.42 8.52
C ASN A 345 -29.27 39.75 9.08
N ALA A 346 -27.99 39.79 9.48
CA ALA A 346 -27.24 40.98 9.87
C ALA A 346 -26.19 41.48 8.84
N GLN A 347 -25.71 40.65 7.90
CA GLN A 347 -24.77 41.04 6.82
C GLN A 347 -24.98 40.25 5.51
N VAL A 348 -24.80 40.88 4.33
CA VAL A 348 -25.15 40.29 3.01
C VAL A 348 -23.99 39.47 2.43
N PHE A 349 -24.02 38.14 2.55
CA PHE A 349 -23.15 37.26 1.76
C PHE A 349 -23.83 35.92 1.38
N LYS A 350 -23.87 35.58 0.08
CA LYS A 350 -24.42 34.30 -0.45
C LYS A 350 -23.34 33.29 -0.85
N ALA A 351 -22.14 33.74 -1.23
CA ALA A 351 -21.08 32.87 -1.74
C ALA A 351 -20.49 31.95 -0.66
N ALA A 352 -20.33 32.43 0.58
CA ALA A 352 -19.83 31.63 1.69
C ALA A 352 -20.70 30.40 2.01
N LEU A 353 -22.02 30.51 1.88
CA LEU A 353 -22.94 29.37 2.08
C LEU A 353 -22.78 28.28 1.01
N GLY A 354 -22.43 28.66 -0.23
CA GLY A 354 -22.16 27.69 -1.29
C GLY A 354 -20.90 26.89 -1.02
N ILE A 355 -19.83 27.56 -0.58
CA ILE A 355 -18.55 26.91 -0.23
C ILE A 355 -18.74 25.93 0.95
N PHE A 356 -19.39 26.37 2.04
CA PHE A 356 -19.63 25.48 3.19
C PHE A 356 -20.58 24.31 2.86
N GLY A 357 -21.58 24.53 2.01
CA GLY A 357 -22.45 23.46 1.52
C GLY A 357 -21.73 22.44 0.63
N ALA A 358 -20.82 22.89 -0.22
CA ALA A 358 -19.98 22.01 -1.03
C ALA A 358 -19.00 21.20 -0.17
N ILE A 359 -18.43 21.81 0.89
CA ILE A 359 -17.59 21.09 1.86
C ILE A 359 -18.38 19.97 2.54
N PHE A 360 -19.61 20.27 2.98
CA PHE A 360 -20.50 19.30 3.58
C PHE A 360 -20.86 18.16 2.61
N GLY A 361 -21.35 18.49 1.42
CA GLY A 361 -21.77 17.49 0.43
C GLY A 361 -20.64 16.59 -0.05
N PHE A 362 -19.42 17.13 -0.15
CA PHE A 362 -18.24 16.32 -0.44
C PHE A 362 -17.88 15.38 0.71
N ALA A 363 -17.93 15.86 1.97
CA ALA A 363 -17.60 15.03 3.12
C ALA A 363 -18.62 13.90 3.32
N THR A 364 -19.92 14.18 3.30
CA THR A 364 -20.98 13.16 3.43
C THR A 364 -20.93 12.17 2.26
N GLY A 365 -20.79 12.64 1.02
CA GLY A 365 -20.71 11.75 -0.14
C GLY A 365 -19.53 10.78 -0.06
N MET A 366 -18.39 11.21 0.51
CA MET A 366 -17.22 10.37 0.73
C MET A 366 -17.46 9.30 1.80
N ALA A 367 -18.17 9.63 2.88
CA ALA A 367 -18.59 8.66 3.89
C ALA A 367 -19.57 7.63 3.31
N ASP A 368 -20.67 8.08 2.69
CA ASP A 368 -21.67 7.24 2.04
C ASP A 368 -21.06 6.23 1.04
N PHE A 369 -20.12 6.70 0.21
CA PHE A 369 -19.42 5.86 -0.74
C PHE A 369 -18.52 4.83 -0.05
N ALA A 370 -17.86 5.21 1.04
CA ALA A 370 -16.90 4.36 1.74
C ALA A 370 -17.56 3.32 2.67
N THR A 371 -18.80 3.52 3.12
CA THR A 371 -19.44 2.70 4.17
C THR A 371 -20.62 1.86 3.70
N LEU A 372 -21.42 2.32 2.73
CA LEU A 372 -22.73 1.70 2.42
C LEU A 372 -22.86 1.08 1.03
N GLY A 373 -21.94 1.32 0.10
CA GLY A 373 -22.07 0.79 -1.26
C GLY A 373 -23.33 1.31 -2.00
N ASP A 374 -23.97 2.38 -1.54
CA ASP A 374 -24.93 3.15 -2.33
C ASP A 374 -24.16 4.05 -3.30
N VAL A 375 -23.55 3.38 -4.28
CA VAL A 375 -22.56 3.95 -5.21
C VAL A 375 -23.15 5.11 -6.01
N VAL A 376 -24.46 5.17 -6.19
CA VAL A 376 -25.05 6.13 -7.13
C VAL A 376 -25.21 7.52 -6.50
N GLN A 377 -25.74 7.60 -5.28
CA GLN A 377 -26.01 8.90 -4.65
C GLN A 377 -24.72 9.56 -4.13
N GLY A 378 -23.86 8.80 -3.44
CA GLY A 378 -22.57 9.32 -2.96
C GLY A 378 -21.65 9.82 -4.08
N VAL A 379 -21.60 9.14 -5.24
CA VAL A 379 -20.84 9.61 -6.42
C VAL A 379 -21.39 10.95 -6.92
N LEU A 380 -22.72 11.09 -7.03
CA LEU A 380 -23.35 12.31 -7.52
C LEU A 380 -23.10 13.50 -6.59
N ASP A 381 -23.15 13.29 -5.27
CA ASP A 381 -22.94 14.33 -4.28
C ASP A 381 -21.48 14.82 -4.26
N ILE A 382 -20.51 13.90 -4.41
CA ILE A 382 -19.09 14.24 -4.54
C ILE A 382 -18.81 14.99 -5.85
N GLU A 383 -19.26 14.46 -6.98
CA GLU A 383 -19.03 15.08 -8.30
C GLU A 383 -19.71 16.45 -8.39
N GLY A 384 -20.91 16.57 -7.81
CA GLY A 384 -21.63 17.85 -7.67
C GLY A 384 -20.86 18.86 -6.83
N ALA A 385 -20.35 18.46 -5.66
CA ALA A 385 -19.57 19.33 -4.79
C ALA A 385 -18.24 19.79 -5.43
N ILE A 386 -17.54 18.91 -6.16
CA ILE A 386 -16.34 19.27 -6.92
C ILE A 386 -16.68 20.31 -7.98
N GLN A 387 -17.78 20.12 -8.71
CA GLN A 387 -18.22 21.05 -9.74
C GLN A 387 -18.63 22.40 -9.13
N ASP A 388 -19.34 22.40 -8.00
CA ASP A 388 -19.74 23.62 -7.30
C ASP A 388 -18.52 24.45 -6.87
N VAL A 389 -17.45 23.80 -6.36
CA VAL A 389 -16.19 24.50 -6.03
C VAL A 389 -15.49 25.00 -7.30
N ALA A 390 -15.41 24.19 -8.36
CA ALA A 390 -14.80 24.60 -9.63
C ALA A 390 -15.53 25.78 -10.29
N ASP A 391 -16.85 25.83 -10.19
CA ASP A 391 -17.67 26.95 -10.68
C ASP A 391 -17.41 28.22 -9.85
N ILE A 392 -17.12 28.11 -8.56
CA ILE A 392 -16.76 29.25 -7.70
C ILE A 392 -15.33 29.74 -8.00
N GLU A 393 -14.41 28.82 -8.37
CA GLU A 393 -13.03 29.15 -8.80
C GLU A 393 -12.95 29.90 -10.14
N ASP A 394 -13.97 29.82 -11.01
CA ASP A 394 -13.93 30.49 -12.32
C ASP A 394 -13.94 32.03 -12.16
N PRO A 395 -12.88 32.75 -12.62
CA PRO A 395 -12.79 34.20 -12.54
C PRO A 395 -13.95 34.94 -13.24
N GLN A 396 -14.65 34.29 -14.17
CA GLN A 396 -15.80 34.86 -14.89
C GLN A 396 -17.06 34.98 -14.02
N ASN A 397 -17.12 34.28 -12.87
CA ASN A 397 -18.28 34.26 -11.98
C ASN A 397 -18.26 35.34 -10.90
N GLY A 398 -17.19 36.16 -10.83
CA GLY A 398 -17.16 37.41 -10.07
C GLY A 398 -17.11 37.25 -8.53
N VAL A 399 -16.64 36.11 -8.03
CA VAL A 399 -16.43 35.86 -6.59
C VAL A 399 -15.06 36.44 -6.17
N PRO A 400 -14.91 37.09 -5.00
CA PRO A 400 -13.62 37.63 -4.56
C PRO A 400 -12.58 36.53 -4.31
N GLU A 401 -11.36 36.68 -4.83
CA GLU A 401 -10.21 35.77 -4.59
C GLU A 401 -9.84 35.65 -3.09
N ASP A 402 -10.16 36.67 -2.28
CA ASP A 402 -9.62 36.84 -0.93
C ASP A 402 -10.27 35.96 0.16
N GLY A 403 -11.18 35.02 -0.19
CA GLY A 403 -11.94 34.21 0.77
C GLY A 403 -12.02 32.70 0.47
N GLN A 404 -11.28 32.22 -0.54
CA GLN A 404 -11.37 30.85 -1.06
C GLN A 404 -10.07 30.09 -0.75
N ILE A 405 -10.17 29.06 0.10
CA ILE A 405 -9.00 28.27 0.54
C ILE A 405 -9.11 26.81 0.10
N ILE A 406 -10.32 26.24 0.03
CA ILE A 406 -10.57 24.92 -0.56
C ILE A 406 -10.61 24.98 -2.09
N SER A 407 -9.86 24.09 -2.74
CA SER A 407 -9.80 23.99 -4.21
C SER A 407 -10.37 22.69 -4.77
N SER A 408 -10.94 22.75 -5.98
CA SER A 408 -11.34 21.56 -6.76
C SER A 408 -10.14 20.66 -7.07
N GLY A 409 -8.93 21.26 -7.13
CA GLY A 409 -7.64 20.60 -7.27
C GLY A 409 -7.25 19.72 -6.08
N THR A 410 -7.83 19.91 -4.90
CA THR A 410 -7.65 19.03 -3.72
C THR A 410 -8.73 17.95 -3.64
N MET A 411 -9.99 18.31 -3.94
CA MET A 411 -11.12 17.39 -3.87
C MET A 411 -11.10 16.31 -4.96
N SER A 412 -10.72 16.66 -6.19
CA SER A 412 -10.73 15.72 -7.32
C SER A 412 -9.71 14.57 -7.18
N PRO A 413 -8.43 14.81 -6.80
CA PRO A 413 -7.49 13.73 -6.53
C PRO A 413 -7.92 12.85 -5.34
N LEU A 414 -8.47 13.46 -4.29
CA LEU A 414 -8.94 12.72 -3.11
C LEU A 414 -10.07 11.75 -3.45
N TRP A 415 -11.07 12.24 -4.19
CA TRP A 415 -12.18 11.42 -4.69
C TRP A 415 -11.71 10.24 -5.53
N LYS A 416 -10.80 10.47 -6.49
CA LYS A 416 -10.24 9.41 -7.34
C LYS A 416 -9.61 8.29 -6.52
N CYS A 417 -8.95 8.61 -5.41
CA CYS A 417 -8.37 7.57 -4.55
C CYS A 417 -9.42 6.81 -3.75
N VAL A 418 -10.35 7.50 -3.09
CA VAL A 418 -11.39 6.82 -2.29
C VAL A 418 -12.25 5.94 -3.19
N LYS A 419 -12.56 6.40 -4.41
CA LYS A 419 -13.22 5.60 -5.43
C LYS A 419 -12.47 4.30 -5.73
N ALA A 420 -11.17 4.40 -6.03
CA ALA A 420 -10.35 3.22 -6.33
C ALA A 420 -10.29 2.24 -5.14
N LEU A 421 -10.14 2.73 -3.90
CA LEU A 421 -10.12 1.87 -2.71
C LEU A 421 -11.48 1.17 -2.48
N GLY A 422 -12.59 1.91 -2.64
CA GLY A 422 -13.94 1.35 -2.53
C GLY A 422 -14.26 0.29 -3.58
N GLU A 423 -13.61 0.32 -4.75
CA GLU A 423 -13.72 -0.72 -5.77
C GLU A 423 -12.81 -1.93 -5.49
N ILE A 424 -11.58 -1.70 -5.01
CA ILE A 424 -10.57 -2.78 -4.83
C ILE A 424 -10.83 -3.59 -3.57
N TYR A 425 -11.17 -2.95 -2.45
CA TYR A 425 -11.27 -3.64 -1.15
C TYR A 425 -12.34 -4.75 -1.15
N PRO A 426 -13.58 -4.53 -1.64
CA PRO A 426 -14.59 -5.61 -1.73
C PRO A 426 -14.17 -6.76 -2.64
N ASN A 427 -13.48 -6.46 -3.75
CA ASN A 427 -12.95 -7.48 -4.65
C ASN A 427 -11.88 -8.33 -3.95
N MET A 428 -11.04 -7.72 -3.12
CA MET A 428 -10.06 -8.46 -2.31
C MET A 428 -10.74 -9.37 -1.28
N ALA A 429 -11.80 -8.90 -0.62
CA ALA A 429 -12.56 -9.72 0.32
C ALA A 429 -13.13 -10.98 -0.36
N ALA A 430 -13.67 -10.84 -1.57
CA ALA A 430 -14.17 -11.96 -2.37
C ALA A 430 -13.04 -12.94 -2.79
N LEU A 431 -11.85 -12.43 -3.13
CA LEU A 431 -10.68 -13.27 -3.42
C LEU A 431 -10.18 -14.05 -2.19
N VAL A 432 -10.18 -13.42 -1.02
CA VAL A 432 -9.79 -14.08 0.23
C VAL A 432 -10.78 -15.19 0.58
N GLU A 433 -12.09 -14.94 0.48
CA GLU A 433 -13.11 -15.96 0.70
C GLU A 433 -12.92 -17.15 -0.26
N ALA A 434 -12.63 -16.89 -1.53
CA ALA A 434 -12.34 -17.93 -2.50
C ALA A 434 -11.05 -18.72 -2.18
N ALA A 435 -10.00 -18.03 -1.70
CA ALA A 435 -8.76 -18.67 -1.27
C ALA A 435 -8.99 -19.56 -0.03
N GLU A 436 -9.80 -19.13 0.93
CA GLU A 436 -10.21 -19.96 2.08
C GLU A 436 -10.92 -21.24 1.60
N GLN A 437 -11.78 -21.16 0.57
CA GLN A 437 -12.43 -22.34 -0.02
C GLN A 437 -11.45 -23.33 -0.67
N ILE A 438 -10.35 -22.87 -1.28
CA ILE A 438 -9.28 -23.76 -1.79
C ILE A 438 -8.70 -24.61 -0.66
N VAL A 439 -8.47 -24.01 0.51
CA VAL A 439 -7.90 -24.68 1.68
C VAL A 439 -8.85 -25.73 2.24
N GLU A 440 -10.16 -25.46 2.24
CA GLU A 440 -11.17 -26.36 2.79
C GLU A 440 -11.44 -27.59 1.91
N ILE A 441 -11.39 -27.44 0.58
CA ILE A 441 -11.82 -28.49 -0.35
C ILE A 441 -10.71 -29.53 -0.58
N GLY A 442 -9.44 -29.11 -0.64
CA GLY A 442 -8.28 -29.99 -0.87
C GLY A 442 -8.26 -30.67 -2.26
N ASP A 443 -7.11 -30.62 -2.94
CA ASP A 443 -6.74 -31.37 -4.17
C ASP A 443 -7.81 -31.53 -5.28
N GLY A 444 -8.79 -30.61 -5.36
CA GLY A 444 -9.86 -30.59 -6.35
C GLY A 444 -9.76 -29.38 -7.26
N ASP A 445 -9.84 -29.62 -8.58
CA ASP A 445 -9.96 -28.57 -9.61
C ASP A 445 -11.37 -27.95 -9.67
N ASP A 446 -12.31 -28.43 -8.83
CA ASP A 446 -13.72 -28.03 -8.78
C ASP A 446 -13.99 -26.79 -7.89
N VAL A 447 -12.95 -26.13 -7.37
CA VAL A 447 -13.14 -24.85 -6.66
C VAL A 447 -13.52 -23.80 -7.70
N GLY A 448 -14.80 -23.42 -7.72
CA GLY A 448 -15.30 -22.32 -8.54
C GLY A 448 -14.77 -20.99 -8.04
N LEU A 449 -13.49 -20.70 -8.33
CA LEU A 449 -12.90 -19.42 -7.99
C LEU A 449 -13.64 -18.33 -8.76
N PRO A 450 -14.05 -17.23 -8.08
CA PRO A 450 -14.62 -16.09 -8.76
C PRO A 450 -13.61 -15.59 -9.79
N SER A 451 -14.04 -15.52 -11.04
CA SER A 451 -13.22 -14.96 -12.10
C SER A 451 -13.44 -13.46 -12.12
N PHE A 452 -12.38 -12.66 -12.01
CA PHE A 452 -12.47 -11.22 -12.16
C PHE A 452 -12.00 -10.86 -13.57
N GLY A 453 -12.83 -10.08 -14.28
CA GLY A 453 -12.55 -9.65 -15.66
C GLY A 453 -11.66 -8.42 -15.76
N ASP A 454 -11.21 -7.88 -14.62
CA ASP A 454 -10.41 -6.67 -14.56
C ASP A 454 -9.41 -6.70 -13.40
N VAL A 455 -8.30 -6.00 -13.61
CA VAL A 455 -7.31 -5.63 -12.60
C VAL A 455 -7.25 -4.11 -12.57
N THR A 456 -7.38 -3.53 -11.39
CA THR A 456 -7.40 -2.06 -11.26
C THR A 456 -6.13 -1.44 -11.84
N GLY A 457 -6.28 -0.39 -12.65
CA GLY A 457 -5.17 0.26 -13.35
C GLY A 457 -4.65 -0.47 -14.61
N SER A 458 -5.29 -1.56 -15.05
CA SER A 458 -4.84 -2.34 -16.22
C SER A 458 -5.37 -1.87 -17.58
N GLN A 459 -6.33 -0.93 -17.62
CA GLN A 459 -7.05 -0.49 -18.83
C GLN A 459 -6.36 0.63 -19.66
N GLY A 460 -5.12 1.04 -19.38
CA GLY A 460 -4.50 2.16 -20.11
C GLY A 460 -2.99 2.35 -19.92
N SER A 461 -2.38 3.17 -20.79
CA SER A 461 -0.92 3.26 -21.04
C SER A 461 -0.05 3.82 -19.91
N ASP A 462 -0.62 4.34 -18.82
CA ASP A 462 0.12 4.81 -17.62
C ASP A 462 -0.87 5.10 -16.47
N ALA A 463 -1.98 4.35 -16.40
CA ALA A 463 -3.06 4.68 -15.48
C ALA A 463 -2.66 4.35 -14.03
N ASP A 464 -2.58 5.43 -13.24
CA ASP A 464 -2.65 5.53 -11.77
C ASP A 464 -1.39 5.95 -10.99
N ALA A 465 -0.53 6.77 -11.61
CA ALA A 465 0.35 7.67 -10.86
C ALA A 465 -0.41 8.67 -9.96
N ASN A 466 -1.72 8.86 -10.16
CA ASN A 466 -2.56 9.78 -9.38
C ASN A 466 -3.07 9.22 -8.05
N LEU A 467 -2.94 7.91 -7.79
CA LEU A 467 -3.41 7.31 -6.53
C LEU A 467 -2.44 7.54 -5.36
N ILE A 468 -1.17 7.84 -5.66
CA ILE A 468 -0.08 8.20 -4.73
C ILE A 468 -0.42 9.45 -3.89
N VAL A 469 -1.42 10.23 -4.30
CA VAL A 469 -1.77 11.55 -3.76
C VAL A 469 -2.69 11.46 -2.53
N SER A 470 -3.22 10.28 -2.16
CA SER A 470 -4.36 10.16 -1.23
C SER A 470 -4.11 10.64 0.20
N ILE A 471 -2.97 10.29 0.81
CA ILE A 471 -2.64 10.73 2.18
C ILE A 471 -2.36 12.24 2.20
N ALA A 472 -1.59 12.74 1.24
CA ALA A 472 -1.31 14.17 1.12
C ALA A 472 -2.58 14.98 0.81
N ALA A 473 -3.51 14.42 0.02
CA ALA A 473 -4.80 15.06 -0.26
C ALA A 473 -5.72 15.10 0.96
N TRP A 474 -5.68 14.10 1.86
CA TRP A 474 -6.37 14.19 3.15
C TRP A 474 -5.76 15.24 4.06
N ASP A 475 -4.42 15.38 4.08
CA ASP A 475 -3.72 16.42 4.86
C ASP A 475 -4.02 17.82 4.31
N ASP A 476 -4.00 18.00 2.99
CA ASP A 476 -4.37 19.24 2.31
C ASP A 476 -5.85 19.59 2.53
N TRP A 477 -6.74 18.59 2.47
CA TRP A 477 -8.16 18.76 2.78
C TRP A 477 -8.35 19.23 4.23
N GLU A 478 -7.70 18.60 5.21
CA GLU A 478 -7.78 19.02 6.60
C GLU A 478 -7.29 20.45 6.78
N LEU A 479 -6.12 20.80 6.22
CA LEU A 479 -5.55 22.15 6.34
C LEU A 479 -6.46 23.21 5.70
N GLN A 480 -6.95 22.95 4.48
CA GLN A 480 -7.79 23.90 3.76
C GLN A 480 -9.17 24.04 4.41
N ALA A 481 -9.81 22.94 4.84
CA ALA A 481 -11.08 22.97 5.56
C ALA A 481 -10.94 23.71 6.90
N ASP A 482 -9.82 23.48 7.59
CA ASP A 482 -9.54 24.14 8.86
C ASP A 482 -9.36 25.64 8.71
N GLU A 483 -8.58 26.06 7.71
CA GLU A 483 -8.31 27.46 7.46
C GLU A 483 -9.55 28.19 6.92
N GLN A 484 -10.37 27.52 6.10
CA GLN A 484 -11.65 28.04 5.63
C GLN A 484 -12.63 28.34 6.77
N MET A 485 -12.60 27.53 7.84
CA MET A 485 -13.43 27.72 9.03
C MET A 485 -12.83 28.72 10.04
N ARG A 486 -11.55 29.07 9.92
CA ARG A 486 -10.84 29.95 10.87
C ARG A 486 -11.57 31.28 11.08
N TRP A 487 -11.95 31.94 9.99
CA TRP A 487 -12.66 33.23 10.04
C TRP A 487 -13.97 33.15 10.84
N ALA A 488 -14.80 32.12 10.58
CA ALA A 488 -16.10 31.96 11.23
C ALA A 488 -15.97 31.69 12.74
N VAL A 489 -14.88 31.04 13.17
CA VAL A 489 -14.61 30.69 14.56
C VAL A 489 -13.90 31.82 15.31
N GLU A 490 -12.86 32.40 14.71
CA GLU A 490 -11.92 33.27 15.41
C GLU A 490 -12.23 34.77 15.22
N GLU A 491 -12.81 35.17 14.10
CA GLU A 491 -13.08 36.59 13.79
C GLU A 491 -14.54 36.98 14.07
N GLU A 492 -15.49 36.12 13.71
CA GLU A 492 -16.93 36.43 13.76
C GLU A 492 -17.70 35.73 14.88
N ASP A 493 -17.09 34.75 15.57
CA ASP A 493 -17.70 33.98 16.66
C ASP A 493 -19.10 33.43 16.30
N ILE A 494 -19.24 32.86 15.10
CA ILE A 494 -20.51 32.35 14.60
C ILE A 494 -20.88 31.08 15.38
N THR A 495 -22.07 31.07 15.95
CA THR A 495 -22.60 29.91 16.68
C THR A 495 -22.59 28.65 15.80
N GLY A 496 -22.05 27.54 16.32
CA GLY A 496 -21.92 26.27 15.60
C GLY A 496 -20.66 26.14 14.74
N ALA A 497 -19.92 27.23 14.49
CA ALA A 497 -18.73 27.19 13.63
C ALA A 497 -17.58 26.36 14.24
N GLY A 498 -17.40 26.44 15.55
CA GLY A 498 -16.35 25.70 16.26
C GLY A 498 -16.60 24.19 16.25
N GLU A 499 -17.86 23.80 16.48
CA GLU A 499 -18.31 22.41 16.41
C GLU A 499 -18.17 21.85 14.99
N TYR A 500 -18.58 22.62 13.97
CA TYR A 500 -18.47 22.20 12.57
C TYR A 500 -17.00 22.08 12.10
N ARG A 501 -16.15 23.03 12.47
CA ARG A 501 -14.69 22.96 12.22
C ARG A 501 -14.07 21.71 12.84
N LEU A 502 -14.47 21.35 14.07
CA LEU A 502 -14.00 20.12 14.70
C LEU A 502 -14.50 18.88 13.95
N ALA A 503 -15.78 18.83 13.59
CA ALA A 503 -16.36 17.68 12.89
C ALA A 503 -15.64 17.43 11.54
N LEU A 504 -15.33 18.50 10.79
CA LEU A 504 -14.53 18.41 9.56
C LEU A 504 -13.12 17.86 9.79
N ARG A 505 -12.45 18.27 10.88
CA ARG A 505 -11.12 17.73 11.25
C ARG A 505 -11.20 16.24 11.61
N LYS A 506 -12.22 15.83 12.37
CA LYS A 506 -12.44 14.42 12.73
C LYS A 506 -12.67 13.58 11.48
N HIS A 507 -13.56 14.03 10.60
CA HIS A 507 -13.85 13.38 9.32
C HIS A 507 -12.59 13.21 8.47
N ALA A 508 -11.74 14.24 8.35
CA ALA A 508 -10.48 14.13 7.63
C ALA A 508 -9.52 13.09 8.24
N VAL A 509 -9.42 13.05 9.57
CA VAL A 509 -8.57 12.09 10.29
C VAL A 509 -9.07 10.66 10.12
N HIS A 510 -10.37 10.41 10.30
CA HIS A 510 -10.94 9.06 10.19
C HIS A 510 -11.08 8.59 8.73
N GLY A 511 -11.39 9.49 7.78
CA GLY A 511 -11.39 9.18 6.34
C GLY A 511 -10.00 8.77 5.83
N ARG A 512 -8.95 9.45 6.32
CA ARG A 512 -7.56 9.06 6.08
C ARG A 512 -7.23 7.70 6.70
N ALA A 513 -7.63 7.47 7.95
CA ALA A 513 -7.40 6.21 8.65
C ALA A 513 -8.10 5.03 7.94
N LEU A 514 -9.34 5.22 7.46
CA LEU A 514 -10.08 4.24 6.68
C LEU A 514 -9.39 3.92 5.36
N SER A 515 -9.00 4.95 4.60
CA SER A 515 -8.29 4.77 3.32
C SER A 515 -7.00 3.95 3.50
N GLN A 516 -6.27 4.23 4.58
CA GLN A 516 -5.06 3.53 4.97
C GLN A 516 -5.30 2.09 5.41
N ALA A 517 -6.33 1.86 6.24
CA ALA A 517 -6.72 0.52 6.69
C ALA A 517 -7.16 -0.35 5.51
N GLN A 518 -7.93 0.22 4.56
CA GLN A 518 -8.35 -0.49 3.34
C GLN A 518 -7.14 -0.87 2.50
N ALA A 519 -6.18 0.05 2.30
CA ALA A 519 -4.95 -0.24 1.58
C ALA A 519 -4.12 -1.38 2.24
N GLU A 520 -4.04 -1.40 3.57
CA GLU A 520 -3.37 -2.47 4.31
C GLU A 520 -4.11 -3.81 4.20
N ALA A 521 -5.44 -3.80 4.35
CA ALA A 521 -6.24 -5.02 4.19
C ALA A 521 -6.14 -5.58 2.77
N ILE A 522 -6.10 -4.71 1.75
CA ILE A 522 -5.82 -5.08 0.36
C ILE A 522 -4.46 -5.78 0.26
N LYS A 523 -3.40 -5.17 0.80
CA LYS A 523 -2.03 -5.73 0.79
C LYS A 523 -1.95 -7.09 1.50
N GLN A 524 -2.50 -7.20 2.71
CA GLN A 524 -2.45 -8.44 3.47
C GLN A 524 -3.31 -9.54 2.84
N GLY A 525 -4.48 -9.18 2.29
CA GLY A 525 -5.34 -10.08 1.54
C GLY A 525 -4.62 -10.66 0.33
N GLN A 526 -3.87 -9.83 -0.41
CA GLN A 526 -3.03 -10.28 -1.53
C GLN A 526 -1.94 -11.25 -1.09
N GLN A 527 -1.24 -10.95 0.02
CA GLN A 527 -0.22 -11.86 0.56
C GLN A 527 -0.83 -13.22 0.92
N TYR A 528 -2.02 -13.24 1.51
CA TYR A 528 -2.73 -14.48 1.84
C TYR A 528 -3.17 -15.27 0.60
N VAL A 529 -3.80 -14.59 -0.38
CA VAL A 529 -4.23 -15.21 -1.64
C VAL A 529 -3.02 -15.79 -2.37
N GLN A 530 -1.93 -15.03 -2.49
CA GLN A 530 -0.69 -15.50 -3.10
C GLN A 530 -0.12 -16.72 -2.37
N ALA A 531 0.01 -16.67 -1.04
CA ALA A 531 0.53 -17.79 -0.25
C ALA A 531 -0.33 -19.05 -0.41
N THR A 532 -1.65 -18.88 -0.51
CA THR A 532 -2.60 -19.97 -0.75
C THR A 532 -2.43 -20.59 -2.14
N LEU A 533 -2.38 -19.75 -3.18
CA LEU A 533 -2.17 -20.20 -4.56
C LEU A 533 -0.78 -20.84 -4.74
N GLU A 534 0.25 -20.34 -4.06
CA GLU A 534 1.60 -20.92 -4.04
C GLU A 534 1.63 -22.31 -3.39
N LEU A 535 0.93 -22.48 -2.27
CA LEU A 535 0.86 -23.77 -1.58
C LEU A 535 0.08 -24.80 -2.41
N HIS A 536 -1.04 -24.40 -3.00
CA HIS A 536 -1.81 -25.25 -3.91
C HIS A 536 -0.99 -25.68 -5.13
N GLN A 537 -0.29 -24.73 -5.76
CA GLN A 537 0.59 -25.04 -6.89
C GLN A 537 1.78 -25.91 -6.48
N LEU A 538 2.36 -25.70 -5.29
CA LEU A 538 3.42 -26.54 -4.74
C LEU A 538 2.99 -28.01 -4.65
N ASP A 539 1.79 -28.26 -4.14
CA ASP A 539 1.27 -29.62 -3.99
C ASP A 539 1.10 -30.32 -5.35
N LYS A 540 0.55 -29.60 -6.33
CA LYS A 540 0.45 -30.08 -7.72
C LYS A 540 1.82 -30.32 -8.35
N ASP A 541 2.77 -29.39 -8.19
CA ASP A 541 4.10 -29.51 -8.78
C ASP A 541 4.89 -30.65 -8.15
N ILE A 542 4.78 -30.89 -6.83
CA ILE A 542 5.41 -32.04 -6.18
C ILE A 542 4.94 -33.35 -6.83
N LYS A 543 3.64 -33.50 -7.06
CA LYS A 543 3.07 -34.69 -7.70
C LYS A 543 3.53 -34.82 -9.15
N ASN A 544 3.37 -33.77 -9.94
CA ASN A 544 3.74 -33.78 -11.36
C ASN A 544 5.24 -34.03 -11.58
N LEU A 545 6.09 -33.39 -10.77
CA LEU A 545 7.55 -33.58 -10.83
C LEU A 545 7.96 -34.98 -10.37
N GLN A 546 7.22 -35.62 -9.45
CA GLN A 546 7.47 -37.00 -9.09
C GLN A 546 7.09 -37.94 -10.26
N ASP A 547 5.92 -37.74 -10.86
CA ASP A 547 5.43 -38.56 -11.97
C ASP A 547 6.35 -38.46 -13.20
N LEU A 548 6.81 -37.24 -13.52
CA LEU A 548 7.77 -37.01 -14.59
C LEU A 548 9.14 -37.63 -14.27
N LEU A 549 9.64 -37.52 -13.02
CA LEU A 549 10.91 -38.13 -12.63
C LEU A 549 10.89 -39.66 -12.75
N ASP A 550 9.76 -40.28 -12.42
CA ASP A 550 9.56 -41.72 -12.47
C ASP A 550 9.52 -42.26 -13.91
N GLN A 551 9.20 -41.40 -14.89
CA GLN A 551 9.11 -41.72 -16.32
C GLN A 551 10.34 -41.28 -17.13
N TYR A 552 11.07 -40.28 -16.63
CA TYR A 552 12.20 -39.67 -17.32
C TYR A 552 13.33 -40.66 -17.56
N ASP A 553 13.66 -40.93 -18.82
CA ASP A 553 14.81 -41.72 -19.27
C ASP A 553 15.71 -40.95 -20.25
N GLY A 554 15.52 -39.62 -20.35
CA GLY A 554 16.33 -38.69 -21.15
C GLY A 554 15.55 -37.99 -22.27
N GLU A 555 14.23 -38.09 -22.26
CA GLU A 555 13.34 -37.46 -23.22
C GLU A 555 13.36 -35.93 -23.09
N GLU A 556 13.65 -35.25 -24.20
CA GLU A 556 13.73 -33.78 -24.25
C GLU A 556 12.43 -33.09 -23.80
N ALA A 557 11.28 -33.64 -24.20
CA ALA A 557 9.97 -33.06 -23.84
C ALA A 557 9.70 -33.09 -22.33
N GLU A 558 10.09 -34.18 -21.66
CA GLU A 558 9.94 -34.33 -20.21
C GLU A 558 10.96 -33.46 -19.47
N TYR A 559 12.18 -33.35 -19.98
CA TYR A 559 13.19 -32.44 -19.47
C TYR A 559 12.72 -30.98 -19.52
N VAL A 560 12.21 -30.52 -20.67
CA VAL A 560 11.69 -29.15 -20.84
C VAL A 560 10.49 -28.89 -19.94
N ALA A 561 9.58 -29.85 -19.80
CA ALA A 561 8.43 -29.72 -18.89
C ALA A 561 8.87 -29.60 -17.42
N ALA A 562 9.85 -30.39 -16.99
CA ALA A 562 10.42 -30.30 -15.65
C ALA A 562 11.20 -29.00 -15.43
N GLN A 563 11.96 -28.56 -16.44
CA GLN A 563 12.71 -27.31 -16.42
C GLN A 563 11.80 -26.09 -16.20
N ALA A 564 10.65 -26.04 -16.88
CA ALA A 564 9.65 -25.00 -16.70
C ALA A 564 9.07 -24.98 -15.28
N LYS A 565 8.73 -26.16 -14.73
CA LYS A 565 8.23 -26.27 -13.36
C LYS A 565 9.28 -25.87 -12.33
N PHE A 566 10.54 -26.30 -12.48
CA PHE A 566 11.60 -25.88 -11.58
C PHE A 566 11.93 -24.39 -11.69
N TYR A 567 11.81 -23.81 -12.89
CA TYR A 567 11.92 -22.36 -13.08
C TYR A 567 10.79 -21.61 -12.35
N ASP A 568 9.54 -22.09 -12.41
CA ASP A 568 8.43 -21.50 -11.66
C ASP A 568 8.70 -21.50 -10.15
N ARG A 569 9.25 -22.61 -9.64
CA ARG A 569 9.65 -22.72 -8.24
C ARG A 569 10.76 -21.74 -7.88
N TYR A 570 11.76 -21.60 -8.75
CA TYR A 570 12.87 -20.66 -8.57
C TYR A 570 12.39 -19.21 -8.58
N LEU A 571 11.57 -18.79 -9.55
CA LEU A 571 10.99 -17.45 -9.60
C LEU A 571 10.13 -17.12 -8.36
N ARG A 572 9.31 -18.07 -7.90
CA ARG A 572 8.49 -17.90 -6.69
C ARG A 572 9.37 -17.76 -5.43
N LEU A 573 10.45 -18.53 -5.34
CA LEU A 573 11.44 -18.42 -4.26
C LEU A 573 12.06 -17.01 -4.25
N GLN A 574 12.56 -16.51 -5.39
CA GLN A 574 13.13 -15.16 -5.44
C GLN A 574 12.10 -14.07 -5.14
N THR A 575 10.86 -14.24 -5.60
CA THR A 575 9.75 -13.32 -5.28
C THR A 575 9.46 -13.31 -3.78
N THR A 576 9.48 -14.47 -3.13
CA THR A 576 9.31 -14.57 -1.67
C THR A 576 10.41 -13.82 -0.94
N LEU A 577 11.67 -14.02 -1.34
CA LEU A 577 12.81 -13.31 -0.76
C LEU A 577 12.70 -11.79 -0.96
N ALA A 578 12.25 -11.34 -2.12
CA ALA A 578 11.98 -9.92 -2.37
C ALA A 578 10.89 -9.34 -1.45
N ILE A 579 9.79 -10.08 -1.24
CA ILE A 579 8.72 -9.67 -0.30
C ILE A 579 9.27 -9.59 1.14
N GLN A 580 10.05 -10.58 1.58
CA GLN A 580 10.65 -10.53 2.92
C GLN A 580 11.64 -9.38 3.06
N LEU A 581 12.48 -9.15 2.04
CA LEU A 581 13.38 -8.01 2.02
C LEU A 581 12.62 -6.68 2.10
N GLN A 582 11.49 -6.55 1.38
CA GLN A 582 10.64 -5.36 1.49
C GLN A 582 10.09 -5.19 2.91
N ASN A 583 9.64 -6.26 3.57
CA ASN A 583 9.19 -6.19 4.96
C ASN A 583 10.32 -5.70 5.90
N ILE A 584 11.57 -6.13 5.67
CA ILE A 584 12.74 -5.66 6.44
C ILE A 584 13.03 -4.19 6.15
N VAL A 585 12.97 -3.76 4.89
CA VAL A 585 13.15 -2.35 4.49
C VAL A 585 12.07 -1.46 5.12
N ASP A 586 10.82 -1.91 5.13
CA ASP A 586 9.71 -1.21 5.77
C ASP A 586 9.92 -1.13 7.29
N ALA A 587 10.36 -2.22 7.91
CA ALA A 587 10.68 -2.27 9.34
C ALA A 587 11.86 -1.36 9.71
N TYR A 588 12.90 -1.35 8.87
CA TYR A 588 14.02 -0.43 8.98
C TYR A 588 13.50 1.01 8.94
N ARG A 589 12.75 1.41 7.89
CA ARG A 589 12.23 2.78 7.76
C ARG A 589 11.34 3.18 8.93
N PHE A 590 10.46 2.30 9.41
CA PHE A 590 9.62 2.60 10.58
C PHE A 590 10.45 2.87 11.84
N TYR A 591 11.55 2.13 12.01
CA TYR A 591 12.42 2.30 13.18
C TYR A 591 13.38 3.47 13.04
N THR A 592 13.98 3.68 11.87
CA THR A 592 15.04 4.67 11.65
C THR A 592 14.50 6.01 11.17
N LEU A 593 13.27 6.03 10.65
CA LEU A 593 12.69 7.13 9.87
C LEU A 593 13.54 7.48 8.63
N GLU A 594 14.46 6.61 8.23
CA GLU A 594 15.41 6.77 7.13
C GLU A 594 15.15 5.76 6.01
N GLU A 595 15.55 6.16 4.80
CA GLU A 595 15.57 5.31 3.62
C GLU A 595 16.80 4.41 3.60
N SER A 596 16.62 3.10 3.45
CA SER A 596 17.73 2.18 3.18
C SER A 596 18.27 2.37 1.77
N LYS A 597 19.56 2.08 1.55
CA LYS A 597 20.17 2.03 0.22
C LYS A 597 19.79 0.75 -0.54
N VAL A 598 19.21 -0.23 0.15
CA VAL A 598 18.80 -1.50 -0.46
C VAL A 598 17.65 -1.26 -1.42
N THR A 599 17.82 -1.74 -2.65
CA THR A 599 16.77 -1.79 -3.67
C THR A 599 16.21 -3.21 -3.75
N VAL A 600 14.90 -3.35 -3.60
CA VAL A 600 14.20 -4.64 -3.72
C VAL A 600 13.99 -4.98 -5.20
N ASP A 601 14.44 -6.16 -5.60
CA ASP A 601 14.29 -6.71 -6.95
C ASP A 601 14.21 -8.25 -6.85
N SER A 602 13.15 -8.85 -7.40
CA SER A 602 12.98 -10.33 -7.39
C SER A 602 13.89 -11.05 -8.37
N GLN A 603 14.62 -10.35 -9.24
CA GLN A 603 15.51 -10.99 -10.21
C GLN A 603 16.95 -11.11 -9.70
N LYS A 604 17.21 -10.62 -8.49
CA LYS A 604 18.47 -10.80 -7.78
C LYS A 604 18.73 -12.27 -7.46
N SER A 605 20.00 -12.67 -7.51
CA SER A 605 20.43 -14.00 -7.07
C SER A 605 20.26 -14.16 -5.56
N VAL A 606 20.29 -15.40 -5.06
CA VAL A 606 20.25 -15.63 -3.59
C VAL A 606 21.42 -14.92 -2.89
N GLY A 607 22.61 -14.91 -3.52
CA GLY A 607 23.78 -14.18 -3.01
C GLY A 607 23.58 -12.66 -2.93
N ASP A 608 22.90 -12.06 -3.92
CA ASP A 608 22.58 -10.63 -3.87
C ASP A 608 21.59 -10.31 -2.73
N PHE A 609 20.65 -11.22 -2.42
CA PHE A 609 19.77 -11.07 -1.26
C PHE A 609 20.53 -11.15 0.07
N GLN A 610 21.52 -12.06 0.18
CA GLN A 610 22.42 -12.13 1.34
C GLN A 610 23.19 -10.82 1.52
N GLU A 611 23.71 -10.22 0.43
CA GLU A 611 24.40 -8.91 0.47
C GLU A 611 23.47 -7.77 0.90
N ASN A 612 22.23 -7.74 0.39
CA ASN A 612 21.25 -6.74 0.81
C ASN A 612 20.91 -6.88 2.30
N LEU A 613 20.76 -8.12 2.80
CA LEU A 613 20.49 -8.37 4.21
C LEU A 613 21.65 -7.90 5.10
N ALA A 614 22.90 -8.20 4.71
CA ALA A 614 24.09 -7.71 5.40
C ALA A 614 24.21 -6.18 5.36
N THR A 615 23.78 -5.55 4.26
CA THR A 615 23.72 -4.09 4.13
C THR A 615 22.73 -3.49 5.11
N LEU A 616 21.51 -4.02 5.20
CA LEU A 616 20.49 -3.57 6.16
C LEU A 616 20.94 -3.75 7.60
N GLN A 617 21.62 -4.86 7.92
CA GLN A 617 22.22 -5.08 9.24
C GLN A 617 23.26 -4.00 9.56
N THR A 618 24.16 -3.71 8.60
CA THR A 618 25.20 -2.68 8.76
C THR A 618 24.59 -1.28 8.92
N GLU A 619 23.55 -0.95 8.15
CA GLU A 619 22.82 0.32 8.27
C GLU A 619 22.15 0.46 9.64
N MET A 620 21.52 -0.60 10.13
CA MET A 620 20.91 -0.65 11.47
C MET A 620 21.96 -0.49 12.58
N ASP A 621 23.09 -1.20 12.48
CA ASP A 621 24.19 -1.11 13.45
C ASP A 621 24.84 0.29 13.46
N ASN A 622 25.01 0.90 12.29
CA ASN A 622 25.52 2.27 12.19
C ASN A 622 24.58 3.26 12.86
N LEU A 623 23.26 3.14 12.62
CA LEU A 623 22.26 3.99 13.26
C LEU A 623 22.28 3.81 14.79
N ASN A 624 22.27 2.58 15.28
CA ASN A 624 22.38 2.30 16.71
C ASN A 624 23.68 2.91 17.30
N GLY A 625 24.77 2.93 16.53
CA GLY A 625 26.01 3.61 16.88
C GLY A 625 25.92 5.14 16.88
N GLN A 626 25.08 5.75 16.03
CA GLN A 626 24.90 7.21 15.94
C GLN A 626 24.21 7.80 17.17
N PHE A 627 23.23 7.10 17.73
CA PHE A 627 22.48 7.60 18.89
C PHE A 627 23.28 7.55 20.20
N GLY A 628 24.43 6.87 20.23
CA GLY A 628 25.43 6.93 21.31
C GLY A 628 24.95 6.47 22.70
N GLN A 629 23.66 6.18 22.86
CA GLN A 629 22.96 5.71 24.05
C GLN A 629 21.83 4.77 23.63
N ASP A 630 21.55 3.77 24.44
CA ASP A 630 20.36 2.93 24.30
C ASP A 630 19.09 3.81 24.32
N PRO A 631 17.96 3.35 23.74
CA PRO A 631 16.68 4.05 23.84
C PRO A 631 16.38 4.49 25.27
N GLN A 632 16.17 5.79 25.47
CA GLN A 632 16.02 6.37 26.80
C GLN A 632 14.59 6.16 27.30
N PRO A 633 14.37 5.59 28.50
CA PRO A 633 13.04 5.46 29.05
C PRO A 633 12.48 6.84 29.41
N PHE A 634 11.18 7.03 29.22
CA PHE A 634 10.46 8.21 29.69
C PHE A 634 9.19 7.82 30.42
N LYS A 635 8.77 8.72 31.32
CA LYS A 635 7.45 8.72 31.93
C LYS A 635 6.95 10.16 31.94
N LYS A 636 5.87 10.43 31.22
CA LYS A 636 5.27 11.77 31.09
C LYS A 636 3.84 11.73 31.60
N THR A 637 3.51 12.61 32.54
CA THR A 637 2.14 12.78 33.04
C THR A 637 1.60 14.11 32.52
N GLN A 638 0.39 14.08 32.01
CA GLN A 638 -0.36 15.26 31.57
C GLN A 638 -1.82 15.15 32.02
N TYR A 639 -2.56 16.25 31.92
CA TYR A 639 -3.96 16.29 32.26
C TYR A 639 -4.84 16.55 31.03
N SER A 640 -6.10 16.12 31.08
CA SER A 640 -7.04 16.31 29.96
C SER A 640 -7.25 17.78 29.58
N ASP A 641 -7.08 18.73 30.51
CA ASP A 641 -7.18 20.16 30.26
C ASP A 641 -5.95 20.78 29.58
N GLU A 642 -4.86 20.01 29.45
CA GLU A 642 -3.64 20.39 28.73
C GLU A 642 -3.67 19.95 27.24
N LEU A 643 -4.70 19.19 26.83
CA LEU A 643 -4.87 18.78 25.43
C LEU A 643 -5.17 19.98 24.52
N ALA A 644 -4.74 19.89 23.28
CA ALA A 644 -4.96 20.92 22.27
C ALA A 644 -6.45 21.04 21.85
N SER A 645 -6.76 22.08 21.06
CA SER A 645 -8.10 22.34 20.52
C SER A 645 -9.16 22.39 21.64
N ASN A 646 -10.33 21.82 21.38
CA ASN A 646 -11.43 21.61 22.31
C ASN A 646 -11.43 20.21 22.96
N PHE A 647 -10.38 19.41 22.78
CA PHE A 647 -10.25 18.08 23.40
C PHE A 647 -10.45 18.08 24.92
N PRO A 648 -10.01 19.10 25.69
CA PRO A 648 -10.34 19.19 27.11
C PRO A 648 -11.83 19.02 27.42
N ALA A 649 -12.69 19.72 26.68
CA ALA A 649 -14.12 19.70 26.90
C ALA A 649 -14.74 18.39 26.39
N THR A 650 -14.32 17.92 25.20
CA THR A 650 -14.92 16.73 24.57
C THR A 650 -14.54 15.45 25.29
N VAL A 651 -13.32 15.33 25.84
CA VAL A 651 -12.91 14.16 26.62
C VAL A 651 -13.77 14.01 27.87
N ILE A 652 -13.97 15.09 28.60
CA ILE A 652 -14.80 15.08 29.82
C ILE A 652 -16.28 14.83 29.49
N ALA A 653 -16.81 15.50 28.47
CA ALA A 653 -18.19 15.31 28.04
C ALA A 653 -18.43 13.86 27.59
N GLY A 654 -17.55 13.32 26.76
CA GLY A 654 -17.66 11.95 26.23
C GLY A 654 -17.62 10.88 27.32
N LEU A 655 -16.71 10.98 28.28
CA LEU A 655 -16.64 10.01 29.39
C LEU A 655 -17.85 10.09 30.34
N ARG A 656 -18.55 11.23 30.39
CA ARG A 656 -19.78 11.41 31.20
C ARG A 656 -21.04 10.94 30.47
N ASP A 657 -21.03 10.95 29.15
CA ASP A 657 -22.21 10.71 28.33
C ASP A 657 -22.46 9.21 28.14
N SER A 658 -23.41 8.68 28.91
CA SER A 658 -23.83 7.28 28.80
C SER A 658 -24.59 6.97 27.51
N GLU A 659 -25.23 7.95 26.87
CA GLU A 659 -25.93 7.75 25.60
C GLU A 659 -24.93 7.52 24.46
N LYS A 660 -23.73 8.10 24.59
CA LYS A 660 -22.57 7.88 23.72
C LYS A 660 -21.61 6.80 24.23
N GLY A 661 -22.08 5.93 25.13
CA GLY A 661 -21.30 4.79 25.63
C GLY A 661 -20.09 5.16 26.49
N ASN A 662 -20.11 6.31 27.16
CA ASN A 662 -19.04 6.80 28.05
C ASN A 662 -17.67 6.79 27.37
N THR A 663 -17.63 7.27 26.13
CA THR A 663 -16.46 7.21 25.24
C THR A 663 -15.96 8.60 24.87
N ALA A 664 -14.64 8.77 24.86
CA ALA A 664 -13.96 10.00 24.51
C ALA A 664 -12.86 9.76 23.46
N THR A 665 -12.64 10.74 22.59
CA THR A 665 -11.57 10.71 21.57
C THR A 665 -10.74 11.98 21.59
N PHE A 666 -9.44 11.83 21.33
CA PHE A 666 -8.51 12.95 21.11
C PHE A 666 -7.38 12.53 20.17
N THR A 667 -6.71 13.50 19.54
CA THR A 667 -5.65 13.22 18.56
C THR A 667 -4.37 13.95 18.92
N LEU A 668 -3.24 13.23 18.86
CA LEU A 668 -1.92 13.81 18.94
C LEU A 668 -1.27 13.78 17.56
N LYS A 669 -0.59 14.87 17.20
CA LYS A 669 0.08 15.00 15.90
C LYS A 669 1.53 15.43 16.07
N PRO A 670 2.44 14.92 15.22
CA PRO A 670 3.79 15.45 15.21
C PRO A 670 3.74 16.88 14.69
N VAL A 671 4.42 17.78 15.38
CA VAL A 671 4.58 19.17 14.96
C VAL A 671 6.07 19.49 15.00
N PRO A 672 6.69 19.95 13.91
CA PRO A 672 8.07 20.44 13.93
C PRO A 672 8.24 21.60 14.92
N ASN A 673 9.28 21.54 15.75
CA ASN A 673 9.60 22.55 16.76
C ASN A 673 8.39 23.05 17.61
N PRO A 674 7.58 22.15 18.20
CA PRO A 674 6.43 22.56 18.97
C PRO A 674 6.89 23.20 20.28
N THR A 675 6.10 24.16 20.78
CA THR A 675 6.36 24.77 22.08
C THR A 675 6.34 23.71 23.17
N THR A 676 7.18 23.83 24.20
CA THR A 676 7.16 22.89 25.33
C THR A 676 5.99 23.14 26.30
N THR A 677 5.16 24.15 26.02
CA THR A 677 4.04 24.58 26.85
C THR A 677 2.72 24.03 26.26
N PRO A 678 1.79 23.53 27.08
CA PRO A 678 0.44 23.20 26.64
C PRO A 678 -0.26 24.38 25.94
N GLY A 679 -1.19 24.10 25.04
CA GLY A 679 -1.98 25.15 24.40
C GLY A 679 -2.88 24.64 23.28
N ALA A 680 -3.88 25.46 22.92
CA ALA A 680 -4.93 25.11 21.95
C ALA A 680 -4.39 24.71 20.56
N SER A 681 -3.17 25.12 20.19
CA SER A 681 -2.53 24.78 18.93
C SER A 681 -1.42 23.72 19.03
N ASN A 682 -1.13 23.21 20.24
CA ASN A 682 0.02 22.34 20.46
C ASN A 682 -0.34 20.85 20.48
N PHE A 683 -0.64 20.29 19.31
CA PHE A 683 -1.05 18.88 19.15
C PHE A 683 0.05 17.85 19.45
N ALA A 684 1.32 18.27 19.56
CA ALA A 684 2.42 17.38 19.88
C ALA A 684 2.66 17.26 21.39
N TYR A 685 2.02 18.08 22.23
CA TYR A 685 2.22 18.03 23.68
C TYR A 685 1.72 16.68 24.25
N PRO A 686 2.52 16.01 25.11
CA PRO A 686 3.75 16.42 25.74
C PRO A 686 5.02 15.91 25.01
N PHE A 687 4.88 15.30 23.84
CA PHE A 687 5.92 14.69 23.00
C PHE A 687 6.62 15.72 22.10
N VAL A 688 7.16 16.76 22.73
CA VAL A 688 7.78 17.89 22.04
C VAL A 688 9.23 17.63 21.65
N ARG A 689 9.65 18.20 20.51
CA ARG A 689 11.04 18.21 20.00
C ARG A 689 11.67 16.84 19.68
N GLY A 690 10.93 15.74 19.78
CA GLY A 690 11.47 14.39 19.60
C GLY A 690 10.80 13.63 18.47
N SER A 691 11.64 12.99 17.67
CA SER A 691 11.31 11.85 16.80
C SER A 691 11.43 10.54 17.61
N HIS A 692 10.97 9.41 17.05
CA HIS A 692 11.28 8.07 17.59
C HIS A 692 10.68 7.77 18.98
N TYR A 693 9.58 8.43 19.36
CA TYR A 693 8.85 8.04 20.57
C TYR A 693 8.17 6.69 20.34
N ARG A 694 8.35 5.76 21.28
CA ARG A 694 7.82 4.40 21.23
C ARG A 694 7.12 4.10 22.56
N LEU A 695 5.79 3.99 22.55
CA LEU A 695 4.99 3.86 23.75
C LEU A 695 5.02 2.44 24.30
N GLU A 696 5.34 2.31 25.58
CA GLU A 696 5.10 1.09 26.35
C GLU A 696 3.65 1.05 26.87
N GLY A 697 2.93 2.17 26.97
CA GLY A 697 1.54 2.18 27.42
C GLY A 697 1.01 3.55 27.82
N MET A 698 -0.30 3.62 28.05
CA MET A 698 -0.97 4.78 28.66
C MET A 698 -1.75 4.31 29.89
N GLN A 699 -1.55 4.97 31.02
CA GLN A 699 -2.30 4.80 32.25
C GLN A 699 -3.22 6.01 32.46
N LEU A 700 -4.46 5.77 32.88
CA LEU A 700 -5.48 6.80 33.04
C LEU A 700 -6.05 6.75 34.44
N THR A 701 -6.05 7.88 35.15
CA THR A 701 -6.77 8.02 36.42
C THR A 701 -7.89 9.03 36.25
N LEU A 702 -9.11 8.60 36.48
CA LEU A 702 -10.29 9.46 36.51
C LEU A 702 -10.35 10.19 37.85
N ASP A 703 -10.23 11.51 37.85
CA ASP A 703 -10.35 12.28 39.08
C ASP A 703 -11.82 12.41 39.49
N THR A 704 -12.09 12.41 40.79
CA THR A 704 -13.41 12.69 41.40
C THR A 704 -14.58 11.75 41.08
N VAL A 705 -14.37 10.63 40.38
CA VAL A 705 -15.41 9.60 40.19
C VAL A 705 -15.65 8.83 41.48
N LYS A 706 -16.92 8.57 41.84
CA LYS A 706 -17.28 7.86 43.07
C LYS A 706 -18.10 6.62 42.79
N PRO A 707 -17.74 5.44 43.34
CA PRO A 707 -18.55 4.25 43.11
C PRO A 707 -19.92 4.37 43.77
N TYR A 708 -20.95 3.87 43.11
CA TYR A 708 -22.24 3.67 43.76
C TYR A 708 -22.10 2.61 44.87
N PRO A 709 -22.90 2.69 45.94
CA PRO A 709 -22.84 1.72 47.04
C PRO A 709 -22.97 0.26 46.60
N ALA A 710 -23.69 -0.01 45.51
CA ALA A 710 -23.88 -1.35 44.96
C ALA A 710 -22.63 -1.92 44.26
N ALA A 711 -21.73 -1.06 43.78
CA ALA A 711 -20.48 -1.47 43.12
C ALA A 711 -19.37 -1.81 44.11
N ILE A 712 -19.50 -1.37 45.37
CA ILE A 712 -18.48 -1.57 46.40
C ILE A 712 -18.54 -3.00 46.94
N THR A 713 -17.51 -3.79 46.64
CA THR A 713 -17.35 -5.17 47.12
C THR A 713 -16.07 -5.28 47.93
N HIS A 714 -16.17 -5.72 49.20
CA HIS A 714 -15.04 -5.74 50.15
C HIS A 714 -14.34 -4.39 50.34
N GLY A 715 -15.09 -3.29 50.29
CA GLY A 715 -14.55 -1.93 50.52
C GLY A 715 -13.83 -1.32 49.32
N ARG A 716 -13.92 -1.93 48.14
CA ARG A 716 -13.33 -1.43 46.88
C ARG A 716 -14.30 -1.59 45.70
N ALA A 717 -14.12 -0.75 44.68
CA ALA A 717 -14.83 -0.83 43.40
C ALA A 717 -13.83 -0.78 42.24
N LEU A 718 -14.16 -1.45 41.12
CA LEU A 718 -13.25 -1.58 39.97
C LEU A 718 -13.55 -0.50 38.92
N VAL A 719 -12.58 0.34 38.63
CA VAL A 719 -12.56 1.17 37.43
C VAL A 719 -11.93 0.36 36.31
N SER A 720 -12.63 0.21 35.18
CA SER A 720 -12.13 -0.43 33.96
C SER A 720 -12.22 0.55 32.80
N LEU A 721 -11.09 0.80 32.16
CA LEU A 721 -10.94 1.66 31.01
C LEU A 721 -10.43 0.86 29.83
N LEU A 722 -11.07 1.02 28.68
CA LEU A 722 -10.57 0.51 27.42
C LEU A 722 -9.86 1.65 26.68
N ILE A 723 -8.62 1.42 26.31
CA ILE A 723 -7.77 2.37 25.58
C ILE A 723 -7.51 1.80 24.20
N GLU A 724 -7.86 2.58 23.19
CA GLU A 724 -7.77 2.21 21.78
C GLU A 724 -6.96 3.26 21.00
N THR A 725 -6.17 2.81 20.03
CA THR A 725 -5.54 3.69 19.03
C THR A 725 -6.22 3.50 17.68
N SER A 726 -6.07 4.47 16.77
CA SER A 726 -6.64 4.39 15.42
C SER A 726 -5.97 3.37 14.48
N GLY A 727 -4.78 2.85 14.84
CA GLY A 727 -3.96 2.05 13.91
C GLY A 727 -3.22 2.89 12.86
N SER A 728 -3.53 4.19 12.73
CA SER A 728 -2.75 5.17 11.97
C SER A 728 -1.83 5.96 12.89
N TYR A 729 -0.57 6.03 12.54
CA TYR A 729 0.50 6.58 13.36
C TYR A 729 1.35 7.55 12.55
N SER A 730 1.91 8.55 13.20
CA SER A 730 2.90 9.42 12.56
C SER A 730 4.14 9.58 13.41
N ASP A 731 5.25 10.01 12.80
CA ASP A 731 6.50 10.36 13.47
C ASP A 731 7.22 11.47 12.67
N ILE A 732 8.28 12.07 13.22
CA ILE A 732 9.04 13.15 12.59
C ILE A 732 10.39 12.64 12.14
N TYR A 733 10.66 12.68 10.84
CA TYR A 733 12.01 12.61 10.33
C TYR A 733 12.67 13.99 10.41
N LYS A 734 13.83 14.07 11.08
CA LYS A 734 14.65 15.27 11.11
C LYS A 734 15.66 15.22 9.99
N ASP A 735 15.55 16.15 9.05
CA ASP A 735 16.49 16.27 7.94
C ASP A 735 17.87 16.68 8.48
N PRO A 736 18.91 15.83 8.33
CA PRO A 736 20.27 16.15 8.77
C PRO A 736 20.85 17.38 8.06
N GLU A 737 20.35 17.71 6.88
CA GLU A 737 20.80 18.85 6.06
C GLU A 737 20.03 20.15 6.38
N GLY A 738 19.02 20.08 7.25
CA GLY A 738 18.40 21.24 7.89
C GLY A 738 17.42 22.04 7.04
N GLU A 739 16.89 21.49 5.93
CA GLU A 739 15.93 22.21 5.09
C GLU A 739 14.51 22.24 5.70
N THR A 740 13.94 21.11 6.11
CA THR A 740 12.66 21.03 6.88
C THR A 740 12.45 19.64 7.50
N ASP A 741 11.97 19.58 8.75
CA ASP A 741 11.45 18.35 9.36
C ASP A 741 10.23 17.81 8.56
N LYS A 742 10.13 16.48 8.40
CA LYS A 742 9.04 15.84 7.65
C LYS A 742 8.26 14.89 8.53
N ALA A 743 6.93 14.98 8.50
CA ALA A 743 6.06 13.99 9.12
C ALA A 743 6.02 12.73 8.24
N LEU A 744 6.34 11.58 8.81
CA LEU A 744 6.14 10.27 8.21
C LEU A 744 4.90 9.63 8.83
N THR A 745 4.14 8.90 8.02
CA THR A 745 2.90 8.26 8.46
C THR A 745 2.99 6.75 8.22
N PHE A 746 2.45 5.99 9.17
CA PHE A 746 2.51 4.56 9.26
C PHE A 746 1.16 3.95 9.64
N VAL A 747 0.88 2.75 9.15
CA VAL A 747 -0.39 2.04 9.40
C VAL A 747 -0.08 0.66 9.94
N THR A 748 -0.73 0.27 11.04
CA THR A 748 -0.69 -1.09 11.62
C THR A 748 -1.97 -1.34 12.42
N GLN A 749 -2.06 -2.49 13.07
CA GLN A 749 -3.22 -2.87 13.88
C GLN A 749 -3.53 -1.82 14.94
N ALA A 750 -4.79 -1.40 14.98
CA ALA A 750 -5.34 -0.62 16.08
C ALA A 750 -5.07 -1.35 17.40
N GLN A 751 -4.40 -0.67 18.32
CA GLN A 751 -4.07 -1.27 19.60
C GLN A 751 -5.25 -1.13 20.54
N ARG A 752 -5.64 -2.22 21.19
CA ARG A 752 -6.71 -2.25 22.19
C ARG A 752 -6.19 -2.81 23.50
N LYS A 753 -6.14 -2.00 24.55
CA LYS A 753 -5.62 -2.38 25.87
C LYS A 753 -6.59 -1.97 26.96
N ARG A 754 -6.80 -2.86 27.92
CA ARG A 754 -7.59 -2.57 29.12
C ARG A 754 -6.65 -2.08 30.22
N TYR A 755 -7.02 -0.98 30.87
CA TYR A 755 -6.42 -0.47 32.09
C TYR A 755 -7.46 -0.56 33.20
N SER A 756 -7.14 -1.24 34.30
CA SER A 756 -8.09 -1.43 35.40
C SER A 756 -7.42 -1.16 36.74
N TYR A 757 -8.13 -0.50 37.65
CA TYR A 757 -7.64 -0.22 39.00
C TYR A 757 -8.79 -0.20 40.02
N TYR A 758 -8.46 -0.47 41.28
CA TYR A 758 -9.40 -0.35 42.38
C TYR A 758 -9.42 1.05 42.97
N VAL A 759 -10.60 1.48 43.39
CA VAL A 759 -10.81 2.67 44.22
C VAL A 759 -11.56 2.33 45.51
N ASP A 760 -11.41 3.17 46.54
CA ASP A 760 -12.22 3.10 47.75
C ASP A 760 -13.62 3.72 47.58
N ALA A 761 -14.41 3.73 48.65
CA ALA A 761 -15.76 4.29 48.66
C ALA A 761 -15.80 5.80 48.34
N GLU A 762 -14.69 6.49 48.55
CA GLU A 762 -14.52 7.91 48.29
C GLU A 762 -14.00 8.19 46.87
N GLY A 763 -13.71 7.15 46.08
CA GLY A 763 -13.18 7.27 44.73
C GLY A 763 -11.66 7.40 44.66
N LYS A 764 -10.96 7.20 45.77
CA LYS A 764 -9.50 7.33 45.82
C LYS A 764 -8.85 6.05 45.28
N PHE A 765 -7.86 6.22 44.41
CA PHE A 765 -7.02 5.14 43.90
C PHE A 765 -6.43 4.28 45.04
N LEU A 766 -6.53 2.95 44.88
CA LEU A 766 -5.97 1.96 45.80
C LEU A 766 -4.81 1.19 45.16
N GLU A 767 -5.12 0.34 44.18
CA GLU A 767 -4.14 -0.54 43.53
C GLU A 767 -4.51 -0.77 42.07
N GLU A 768 -3.49 -0.96 41.24
CA GLU A 768 -3.63 -1.32 39.84
C GLU A 768 -3.93 -2.81 39.70
N VAL A 769 -4.82 -3.17 38.77
CA VAL A 769 -5.24 -4.55 38.48
C VAL A 769 -4.69 -4.99 37.14
N ASP A 770 -5.00 -4.24 36.08
CA ASP A 770 -4.54 -4.51 34.72
C ASP A 770 -3.71 -3.32 34.23
N GLN A 771 -2.54 -3.61 33.63
CA GLN A 771 -1.70 -2.59 33.00
C GLN A 771 -2.01 -2.53 31.51
N ALA A 772 -2.28 -1.33 30.98
CA ALA A 772 -2.43 -1.11 29.54
C ALA A 772 -1.04 -0.98 28.89
N ILE A 773 -0.30 -2.09 28.88
CA ILE A 773 1.06 -2.16 28.33
C ILE A 773 1.03 -2.69 26.89
N PHE A 774 1.72 -1.99 26.00
CA PHE A 774 2.22 -2.47 24.72
C PHE A 774 3.52 -3.24 24.99
N PRO A 775 3.57 -4.56 24.79
CA PRO A 775 4.76 -5.35 25.13
C PRO A 775 6.00 -4.83 24.41
N SER A 776 7.09 -4.59 25.17
CA SER A 776 8.36 -4.14 24.60
C SER A 776 9.10 -5.32 23.96
N THR A 777 8.78 -5.64 22.72
CA THR A 777 9.55 -6.59 21.90
C THR A 777 10.19 -5.84 20.77
N ASP A 778 11.36 -5.23 21.04
CA ASP A 778 12.26 -4.55 20.13
C ASP A 778 11.58 -3.90 18.92
N HIS A 779 10.94 -2.73 19.08
CA HIS A 779 10.61 -1.82 17.95
C HIS A 779 9.27 -2.04 17.21
N ALA A 780 8.31 -2.74 17.82
CA ALA A 780 6.92 -2.80 17.32
C ALA A 780 5.97 -1.82 18.06
N GLU A 781 6.50 -1.03 19.01
CA GLU A 781 5.70 -0.10 19.81
C GLU A 781 5.17 1.06 18.95
N PRO A 782 3.92 1.49 19.17
CA PRO A 782 3.36 2.62 18.44
C PRO A 782 3.99 3.94 18.89
N PRO A 783 4.14 4.93 17.99
CA PRO A 783 4.40 6.31 18.41
C PRO A 783 3.13 6.91 19.05
N PRO A 784 3.29 7.97 19.86
CA PRO A 784 2.16 8.63 20.52
C PRO A 784 1.24 9.39 19.56
N PHE A 785 1.72 9.70 18.36
CA PHE A 785 1.02 10.54 17.40
C PHE A 785 0.01 9.70 16.61
N THR A 786 -1.17 9.56 17.19
CA THR A 786 -2.33 8.83 16.67
C THR A 786 -3.61 9.45 17.25
N ALA A 787 -4.77 9.01 16.75
CA ALA A 787 -6.03 9.22 17.47
C ALA A 787 -6.21 8.16 18.57
N TRP A 788 -6.56 8.62 19.75
CA TRP A 788 -6.79 7.86 20.96
C TRP A 788 -8.28 7.85 21.28
N LYS A 789 -8.80 6.67 21.61
CA LYS A 789 -10.16 6.48 22.09
C LYS A 789 -10.13 5.83 23.47
N ILE A 790 -10.94 6.37 24.38
CA ILE A 790 -11.05 5.92 25.77
C ILE A 790 -12.51 5.59 26.03
N THR A 791 -12.80 4.37 26.46
CA THR A 791 -14.15 3.97 26.93
C THR A 791 -14.10 3.63 28.40
N PHE A 792 -14.99 4.24 29.20
CA PHE A 792 -15.17 3.89 30.60
C PHE A 792 -16.15 2.72 30.75
N GLU A 793 -15.63 1.49 30.63
CA GLU A 793 -16.44 0.26 30.59
C GLU A 793 -17.30 0.05 31.85
N THR A 794 -16.82 0.48 33.02
CA THR A 794 -17.57 0.36 34.28
C THR A 794 -18.29 1.65 34.68
N ALA A 795 -18.48 2.63 33.78
CA ALA A 795 -19.11 3.92 34.12
C ALA A 795 -20.47 3.79 34.85
N GLY A 796 -21.28 2.79 34.51
CA GLY A 796 -22.57 2.53 35.17
C GLY A 796 -22.49 2.23 36.67
N ASP A 797 -21.31 1.84 37.16
CA ASP A 797 -21.04 1.57 38.57
C ASP A 797 -20.59 2.83 39.35
N PHE A 798 -20.44 3.98 38.67
CA PHE A 798 -19.89 5.20 39.24
C PHE A 798 -20.78 6.43 39.00
N ASP A 799 -20.77 7.35 39.96
CA ASP A 799 -21.20 8.72 39.75
C ASP A 799 -20.10 9.49 39.01
N VAL A 800 -20.33 9.72 37.72
CA VAL A 800 -19.42 10.44 36.81
C VAL A 800 -19.72 11.94 36.74
N SER A 801 -20.77 12.43 37.41
CA SER A 801 -21.14 13.85 37.38
C SER A 801 -20.04 14.75 37.95
N GLY A 802 -19.17 14.20 38.80
CA GLY A 802 -18.00 14.88 39.36
C GLY A 802 -16.80 14.97 38.40
N LEU A 803 -16.68 14.11 37.39
CA LEU A 803 -15.47 13.93 36.57
C LEU A 803 -15.06 15.20 35.81
N ASN A 804 -14.12 15.98 36.31
CA ASN A 804 -13.69 17.24 35.65
C ASN A 804 -12.29 17.15 35.05
N LEU A 805 -11.54 16.10 35.37
CA LEU A 805 -10.14 15.96 35.00
C LEU A 805 -9.77 14.49 34.83
N VAL A 806 -8.95 14.20 33.83
CA VAL A 806 -8.33 12.89 33.63
C VAL A 806 -6.83 13.07 33.66
N GLU A 807 -6.15 12.33 34.54
CA GLU A 807 -4.70 12.24 34.55
C GLU A 807 -4.25 11.14 33.57
N MET A 808 -3.37 11.50 32.64
CA MET A 808 -2.84 10.62 31.59
C MET A 808 -1.35 10.46 31.78
N THR A 809 -0.91 9.25 32.11
CA THR A 809 0.49 8.91 32.29
C THR A 809 0.98 8.00 31.17
N TRP A 810 1.90 8.52 30.38
CA TRP A 810 2.55 7.87 29.25
C TRP A 810 3.87 7.26 29.67
N GLY A 811 4.07 5.97 29.38
CA GLY A 811 5.35 5.27 29.54
C GLY A 811 5.90 4.87 28.18
N GLY A 812 7.23 4.89 28.02
CA GLY A 812 7.84 4.44 26.78
C GLY A 812 9.34 4.68 26.71
N ARG A 813 9.87 4.56 25.48
CA ARG A 813 11.26 4.85 25.15
C ARG A 813 11.33 5.82 23.99
N PHE A 814 12.43 6.55 23.88
CA PHE A 814 12.69 7.42 22.73
C PHE A 814 14.17 7.45 22.38
N LEU A 815 14.46 7.69 21.10
CA LEU A 815 15.80 8.02 20.63
C LEU A 815 15.90 9.54 20.50
N ALA A 816 16.86 10.13 21.20
CA ALA A 816 17.14 11.56 21.11
C ALA A 816 18.31 11.78 20.16
N TYR A 817 18.15 12.67 19.17
CA TYR A 817 19.33 13.15 18.45
C TYR A 817 20.28 13.88 19.41
N PRO A 818 21.60 13.90 19.14
CA PRO A 818 22.58 14.55 20.02
C PRO A 818 22.27 16.01 20.38
N ASP A 819 21.52 16.70 19.52
CA ASP A 819 21.09 18.10 19.64
C ASP A 819 19.75 18.28 20.38
N ASP A 820 19.01 17.19 20.63
CA ASP A 820 17.70 17.19 21.30
C ASP A 820 17.76 17.13 22.82
N ARG A 821 18.97 17.24 23.40
CA ARG A 821 19.14 17.15 24.85
C ARG A 821 18.20 18.12 25.57
N PRO A 822 17.27 17.63 26.39
CA PRO A 822 16.54 18.50 27.28
C PRO A 822 17.55 19.10 28.28
N MET A 823 17.41 20.38 28.60
CA MET A 823 18.11 21.01 29.72
C MET A 823 17.61 20.41 31.06
N TYR A 824 17.83 19.13 31.32
CA TYR A 824 17.73 18.57 32.66
C TYR A 824 19.14 18.43 33.25
N SER A 825 19.76 19.57 33.56
CA SER A 825 20.88 19.62 34.51
C SER A 825 21.01 21.00 35.16
N SER A 826 20.06 21.36 36.02
CA SER A 826 20.28 22.47 36.96
C SER A 826 19.54 22.33 38.28
N LEU A 827 19.27 21.11 38.75
CA LEU A 827 18.86 20.87 40.15
C LEU A 827 19.16 19.42 40.53
N ASN A 828 20.44 19.10 40.81
CA ASN A 828 20.88 18.02 41.72
C ASN A 828 22.41 17.87 41.78
N CYS A 829 23.16 18.98 41.80
CA CYS A 829 24.58 18.99 42.16
C CYS A 829 24.86 20.07 43.19
N PHE A 830 24.14 20.07 44.32
CA PHE A 830 24.50 20.86 45.50
C PHE A 830 24.07 20.18 46.80
N THR A 831 24.34 18.88 46.94
CA THR A 831 24.16 18.18 48.23
C THR A 831 25.11 16.97 48.36
N ALA A 832 26.40 17.16 48.10
CA ALA A 832 27.45 16.27 48.63
C ALA A 832 28.83 16.92 48.50
N ALA A 833 29.26 17.67 49.54
CA ALA A 833 30.66 17.77 50.00
C ALA A 833 30.84 19.00 50.92
N ILE A 834 30.41 18.89 52.18
CA ILE A 834 30.96 19.71 53.27
C ILE A 834 31.40 18.77 54.39
N SER A 835 32.64 18.26 54.29
CA SER A 835 33.64 18.31 55.36
C SER A 835 34.93 17.58 54.95
N PRO A 836 36.12 18.11 55.30
CA PRO A 836 37.41 17.71 54.72
C PRO A 836 38.12 16.63 55.56
N PRO A 837 39.07 15.89 54.99
CA PRO A 837 40.19 15.37 55.74
C PRO A 837 41.46 16.20 55.48
N LEU A 838 42.15 16.48 56.58
CA LEU A 838 43.46 17.11 56.68
C LEU A 838 44.51 16.49 55.74
N GLN A 839 45.36 17.34 55.17
CA GLN A 839 46.71 16.97 54.73
C GLN A 839 47.74 17.73 55.57
N GLU A 840 48.69 16.99 56.14
CA GLU A 840 50.05 17.49 56.37
C GLU A 840 51.05 16.58 55.62
N LEU A 841 51.61 17.17 54.56
CA LEU A 841 52.97 17.12 53.96
C LEU A 841 53.94 15.97 54.30
N PRO A 842 54.81 15.61 53.34
CA PRO A 842 56.17 16.19 53.34
C PRO A 842 56.73 16.64 51.97
N GLN A 843 57.78 17.46 52.08
CA GLN A 843 58.54 18.21 51.08
C GLN A 843 59.51 17.36 50.21
N ASP A 844 59.74 17.86 48.98
CA ASP A 844 61.05 18.30 48.43
C ASP A 844 61.39 17.81 47.00
N GLN A 845 62.01 18.74 46.26
CA GLN A 845 62.80 18.64 45.01
C GLN A 845 62.14 18.75 43.62
N SER A 846 62.48 19.87 42.99
CA SER A 846 62.37 20.35 41.60
C SER A 846 63.33 19.64 40.60
N PRO A 847 63.49 20.10 39.34
CA PRO A 847 62.58 20.05 38.19
C PRO A 847 63.27 19.44 36.93
N GLU A 848 62.56 19.04 35.87
CA GLU A 848 63.00 19.22 34.46
C GLU A 848 62.04 18.62 33.40
N ARG A 849 61.73 19.46 32.37
CA ARG A 849 61.35 19.18 30.96
C ARG A 849 59.95 18.57 30.66
N VAL A 850 59.16 18.95 29.65
CA VAL A 850 59.22 19.91 28.50
C VAL A 850 57.80 19.97 27.83
N ILE A 851 57.20 21.17 27.68
CA ILE A 851 56.49 21.82 26.51
C ILE A 851 55.27 21.10 25.82
N PRO A 852 54.25 21.77 25.19
CA PRO A 852 53.47 23.02 25.42
C PRO A 852 51.92 22.86 25.21
N GLY A 853 51.11 23.92 25.43
CA GLY A 853 49.83 24.09 24.70
C GLY A 853 48.63 24.63 25.49
N LEU A 854 48.67 25.88 25.93
CA LEU A 854 47.50 26.60 26.47
C LEU A 854 47.67 28.09 26.19
N GLY A 855 47.31 28.47 24.96
CA GLY A 855 47.45 29.82 24.44
C GLY A 855 46.79 29.95 23.08
N MET A 856 45.48 29.66 22.99
CA MET A 856 44.68 29.97 21.80
C MET A 856 43.16 29.88 22.05
N LEU A 857 42.67 30.37 23.19
CA LEU A 857 41.22 30.40 23.48
C LEU A 857 40.72 31.73 24.09
N VAL A 858 41.59 32.74 24.13
CA VAL A 858 41.26 34.08 24.66
C VAL A 858 41.17 35.15 23.56
N ASP A 859 41.59 34.86 22.32
CA ASP A 859 41.59 35.83 21.21
C ASP A 859 40.39 35.74 20.25
N ILE A 860 39.48 34.78 20.40
CA ILE A 860 38.29 34.67 19.50
C ILE A 860 37.01 35.22 20.14
N LEU A 861 36.99 35.45 21.45
CA LEU A 861 35.81 35.97 22.18
C LEU A 861 35.76 37.50 22.32
N LEU A 862 36.70 38.25 21.72
CA LEU A 862 36.82 39.71 21.89
C LEU A 862 36.90 40.52 20.58
N GLN A 863 36.41 39.99 19.46
CA GLN A 863 36.14 40.82 18.27
C GLN A 863 34.81 40.43 17.63
N GLY A 864 33.77 41.23 17.86
CA GLY A 864 32.50 41.03 17.15
C GLY A 864 31.30 41.85 17.63
N LEU A 865 31.44 42.69 18.64
CA LEU A 865 30.41 43.68 19.03
C LEU A 865 31.14 44.95 19.44
N ASP A 866 31.11 46.00 18.61
CA ASP A 866 30.25 47.16 18.87
C ASP A 866 30.47 48.32 17.85
N ILE A 867 29.37 49.04 17.60
CA ILE A 867 29.21 50.42 17.09
C ILE A 867 29.07 50.66 15.56
N GLY A 868 27.84 51.03 15.15
CA GLY A 868 27.63 52.15 14.22
C GLY A 868 26.46 52.09 13.19
N ARG A 869 25.20 52.24 13.63
CA ARG A 869 24.17 53.07 12.90
C ARG A 869 24.46 54.53 13.30
N GLU A 870 24.32 55.61 12.54
CA GLU A 870 23.56 56.07 11.37
C GLU A 870 24.40 57.28 10.86
N GLU A 871 24.49 57.69 9.60
CA GLU A 871 23.48 58.32 8.75
C GLU A 871 24.26 58.84 7.53
N LEU A 872 23.70 58.73 6.31
CA LEU A 872 23.84 59.70 5.21
C LEU A 872 23.21 59.08 3.94
N ARG A 873 21.89 59.23 3.82
CA ARG A 873 21.38 59.78 2.56
C ARG A 873 21.61 61.29 2.65
N GLY A 874 22.25 61.86 1.62
CA GLY A 874 22.96 63.14 1.71
C GLY A 874 22.18 64.35 2.21
N ALA A 875 22.96 65.27 2.80
CA ALA A 875 22.66 66.56 3.44
C ALA A 875 22.49 66.50 4.96
#